data_AF-A0A7X7QWS6-F1
#
_entry.id   AF-A0A7X7QWS6-F1
#
_cell.length_a   1.000
_cell.length_b   1.000
_cell.length_c   1.000
_cell.angle_alpha   90.00
_cell.angle_beta   90.00
_cell.angle_gamma   90.00
#
_symmetry.space_group_name_H-M   'P 1'
#
loop_
_entity.id
_entity.type
_entity.pdbx_description
1 polymer ?
#
loop_
_entity_poly.entity_id
_entity_poly.type
_entity_poly.pdbx_seq_one_letter_code
_entity_poly.pdbx_strand_id
1 'polypeptide(L)'
;MATARLQVLICAGAACEKKGSAAVESALRSRLVAFGLDDEIKIIASDCMGYCKKAPVMIVYPDGILYERVQVKDVEEIVEEHFLKGRPVTRLIDASLDAQDVVANMRTQNFFKGQEIRIVTENLGIINPESIEEYIGRDGYIALGKVLTEMEPQDVINEIKQSGLRGRGGGGFPTGVKWDFVANAQGERKYVVCNADEGDPGAFMDRNVLEGDPHRVLEAMIIAGYAVGANHGVVYCRAEYPLAVANVELGIKRARELGLLGDNILESGFSFDIELRVGAGAFVCGEETALLHSIEGMRGQPTPKPPFPAVKGLWGMPTLINNVETFANIPTIIRKGAAWFSSIGTERSRGTKVFALAGRVRNTGIVEVPMGTTLREIVFEIGGGIPDGKQFKAAQTGGPSGGCIPREHLDISMEYDTLKEIGSMMGSGGLIIMDEDTCMVDVAKFFMEFCVSESCGKCPPCRVGTQHLYNTLDRITKGEGRLEDLDMMEELCEMMKRMSLCGLGQSAPNPVLATMRFFRREYEEHIVEKRCHAGVCQALFTAPCENACPCNVDASGYVQLAAEGRFLDALQLHRERNPLPAICGRVCHHPCMEKCRRGQTDKPIDIRAIKRYISLYERELPIERIKPAKDKVAIVGTGPAGLTIAYFLARKGYDVVMFESMPYPGGTLRFGIPGYRLPRDIIDQEVKMITDMGVRIVYNVKAGKNITLEELFKLGYKAVCIAIGAHVSYKLGVPGEQLAGVMGGMDFLRDVNIG
;
A
#
# COMPACT_ATOMS: atom_id res chain seq x y z
N MET A 1 47.02 -1.48 11.69
CA MET A 1 45.85 -1.04 12.47
C MET A 1 45.41 -2.22 13.31
N ALA A 2 45.22 -2.04 14.62
CA ALA A 2 44.68 -3.10 15.46
C ALA A 2 43.27 -3.45 14.94
N THR A 3 43.04 -4.71 14.60
CA THR A 3 41.72 -5.22 14.19
C THR A 3 40.80 -5.17 15.39
N ALA A 4 39.78 -4.31 15.37
CA ALA A 4 38.76 -4.26 16.41
C ALA A 4 38.14 -5.66 16.61
N ARG A 5 37.99 -6.08 17.87
CA ARG A 5 37.40 -7.36 18.28
C ARG A 5 35.94 -7.46 17.86
N LEU A 6 35.18 -6.37 18.02
CA LEU A 6 33.80 -6.25 17.57
C LEU A 6 33.61 -4.98 16.75
N GLN A 7 32.74 -5.06 15.73
CA GLN A 7 32.24 -3.89 15.00
C GLN A 7 30.74 -3.78 15.20
N VAL A 8 30.28 -2.64 15.71
CA VAL A 8 28.87 -2.35 15.95
C VAL A 8 28.40 -1.37 14.89
N LEU A 9 27.66 -1.88 13.91
CA LEU A 9 27.04 -1.07 12.86
C LEU A 9 25.69 -0.60 13.36
N ILE A 10 25.56 0.69 13.61
CA ILE A 10 24.30 1.31 14.03
C ILE A 10 23.67 1.96 12.82
N CYS A 11 22.43 1.59 12.51
CA CYS A 11 21.71 2.17 11.39
C CYS A 11 21.43 3.67 11.63
N ALA A 12 22.05 4.51 10.80
CA ALA A 12 21.90 5.95 10.72
C ALA A 12 20.93 6.38 9.61
N GLY A 13 20.21 5.43 8.99
CA GLY A 13 19.11 5.78 8.09
C GLY A 13 18.03 6.59 8.81
N ALA A 14 17.34 7.51 8.11
CA ALA A 14 16.45 8.48 8.76
C ALA A 14 15.29 7.88 9.58
N ALA A 15 14.84 6.67 9.27
CA ALA A 15 13.84 5.99 10.11
C ALA A 15 14.39 5.63 11.50
N CYS A 16 15.66 5.26 11.59
CA CYS A 16 16.38 4.98 12.83
C CYS A 16 16.76 6.28 13.55
N GLU A 17 17.21 7.31 12.83
CA GLU A 17 17.50 8.61 13.43
C GLU A 17 16.27 9.23 14.10
N LYS A 18 15.12 9.24 13.40
CA LYS A 18 13.85 9.71 13.96
C LYS A 18 13.41 8.94 15.21
N LYS A 19 13.86 7.69 15.36
CA LYS A 19 13.59 6.85 16.54
C LYS A 19 14.73 6.84 17.57
N GLY A 20 15.75 7.69 17.38
CA GLY A 20 16.79 7.96 18.36
C GLY A 20 18.08 7.13 18.21
N SER A 21 18.43 6.63 17.01
CA SER A 21 19.69 5.89 16.82
C SER A 21 20.94 6.69 17.19
N ALA A 22 20.99 8.00 16.92
CA ALA A 22 22.09 8.87 17.31
C ALA A 22 22.29 8.94 18.84
N ALA A 23 21.19 8.92 19.60
CA ALA A 23 21.25 8.88 21.06
C ALA A 23 21.77 7.52 21.57
N VAL A 24 21.37 6.43 20.89
CA VAL A 24 21.89 5.08 21.17
C VAL A 24 23.38 4.99 20.87
N GLU A 25 23.85 5.55 19.75
CA GLU A 25 25.28 5.62 19.41
C GLU A 25 26.08 6.39 20.47
N SER A 26 25.63 7.58 20.85
CA SER A 26 26.30 8.39 21.87
C SER A 26 26.37 7.69 23.22
N ALA A 27 25.30 6.99 23.61
CA ALA A 27 25.26 6.18 24.82
C ALA A 27 26.21 4.98 24.74
N LEU A 28 26.27 4.30 23.60
CA LEU A 28 27.20 3.17 23.37
C LEU A 28 28.65 3.64 23.47
N ARG A 29 29.02 4.73 22.80
CA ARG A 29 30.38 5.32 22.89
C ARG A 29 30.74 5.64 24.34
N SER A 30 29.85 6.30 25.06
CA SER A 30 30.07 6.66 26.47
C SER A 30 30.24 5.43 27.36
N ARG A 31 29.45 4.38 27.13
CA ARG A 31 29.48 3.16 27.96
C ARG A 31 30.68 2.28 27.63
N LEU A 32 31.11 2.20 26.36
CA LEU A 32 32.34 1.50 25.97
C LEU A 32 33.56 2.06 26.70
N VAL A 33 33.70 3.40 26.76
CA VAL A 33 34.77 4.06 27.52
C VAL A 33 34.68 3.70 29.01
N ALA A 34 33.47 3.70 29.59
CA ALA A 34 33.29 3.36 31.00
C ALA A 34 33.66 1.89 31.36
N PHE A 35 33.62 0.98 30.38
CA PHE A 35 34.05 -0.41 30.53
C PHE A 35 35.46 -0.69 29.99
N GLY A 36 36.16 0.32 29.46
CA GLY A 36 37.49 0.17 28.85
C GLY A 36 37.51 -0.70 27.59
N LEU A 37 36.42 -0.67 26.81
CA LEU A 37 36.25 -1.46 25.58
C LEU A 37 36.38 -0.63 24.29
N ASP A 38 36.67 0.67 24.39
CA ASP A 38 36.71 1.62 23.28
C ASP A 38 37.88 1.38 22.30
N ASP A 39 38.97 0.77 22.75
CA ASP A 39 40.08 0.33 21.90
C ASP A 39 39.80 -1.02 21.19
N GLU A 40 38.84 -1.81 21.71
CA GLU A 40 38.51 -3.14 21.19
C GLU A 40 37.27 -3.15 20.31
N ILE A 41 36.34 -2.22 20.49
CA ILE A 41 35.02 -2.22 19.84
C ILE A 41 34.84 -0.94 19.03
N LYS A 42 34.71 -1.10 17.72
CA LYS A 42 34.49 0.03 16.81
C LYS A 42 33.00 0.20 16.54
N ILE A 43 32.47 1.37 16.91
CA ILE A 43 31.12 1.77 16.52
C ILE A 43 31.18 2.49 15.17
N ILE A 44 30.44 1.95 14.20
CA ILE A 44 30.34 2.45 12.84
C ILE A 44 28.88 2.86 12.65
N ALA A 45 28.65 4.13 12.31
CA ALA A 45 27.35 4.54 11.79
C ALA A 45 27.21 3.93 10.40
N SER A 46 26.35 2.92 10.26
CA SER A 46 26.01 2.37 8.96
C SER A 46 24.85 3.16 8.38
N ASP A 47 24.63 3.04 7.10
CA ASP A 47 23.43 3.51 6.42
C ASP A 47 22.17 2.71 6.82
N CYS A 48 21.11 2.91 6.04
CA CYS A 48 19.85 2.23 6.24
C CYS A 48 19.94 0.73 5.96
N MET A 49 19.82 -0.07 7.01
CA MET A 49 19.74 -1.54 6.92
C MET A 49 18.40 -2.07 6.38
N GLY A 50 17.50 -1.20 5.93
CA GLY A 50 16.22 -1.58 5.33
C GLY A 50 15.11 -2.01 6.30
N TYR A 51 15.36 -2.28 7.58
CA TYR A 51 14.35 -2.82 8.52
C TYR A 51 13.63 -1.77 9.39
N CYS A 52 12.97 -0.81 8.74
CA CYS A 52 12.45 0.43 9.34
C CYS A 52 11.41 0.22 10.48
N LYS A 53 10.62 -0.85 10.45
CA LYS A 53 9.61 -1.12 11.49
C LYS A 53 10.25 -1.42 12.85
N LYS A 54 11.39 -2.09 12.85
CA LYS A 54 12.13 -2.48 14.04
C LYS A 54 13.25 -1.50 14.41
N ALA A 55 13.36 -0.38 13.71
CA ALA A 55 14.24 0.73 14.07
C ALA A 55 14.04 1.22 15.53
N PRO A 56 15.10 1.65 16.23
CA PRO A 56 16.51 1.62 15.83
C PRO A 56 17.06 0.18 15.76
N VAL A 57 17.84 -0.10 14.72
CA VAL A 57 18.50 -1.41 14.54
C VAL A 57 20.01 -1.25 14.54
N MET A 58 20.72 -2.26 15.05
CA MET A 58 22.18 -2.33 14.95
C MET A 58 22.64 -3.77 14.75
N ILE A 59 23.76 -3.96 14.05
CA ILE A 59 24.37 -5.25 13.79
C ILE A 59 25.73 -5.31 14.49
N VAL A 60 26.05 -6.45 15.09
CA VAL A 60 27.34 -6.68 15.74
C VAL A 60 28.11 -7.75 14.97
N TYR A 61 29.27 -7.40 14.42
CA TYR A 61 30.20 -8.32 13.76
C TYR A 61 31.38 -8.68 14.68
N PRO A 62 31.96 -9.89 14.54
CA PRO A 62 31.66 -10.92 13.53
C PRO A 62 30.42 -11.77 13.84
N ASP A 63 29.81 -11.60 15.02
CA ASP A 63 28.71 -12.45 15.50
C ASP A 63 27.46 -12.44 14.60
N GLY A 64 27.29 -11.43 13.74
CA GLY A 64 26.18 -11.34 12.80
C GLY A 64 24.82 -11.10 13.46
N ILE A 65 24.81 -10.58 14.69
CA ILE A 65 23.60 -10.40 15.48
C ILE A 65 22.95 -9.05 15.16
N LEU A 66 21.69 -9.10 14.70
CA LEU A 66 20.83 -7.93 14.53
C LEU A 66 20.01 -7.67 15.80
N TYR A 67 20.27 -6.55 16.45
CA TYR A 67 19.43 -6.03 17.53
C TYR A 67 18.34 -5.11 16.99
N GLU A 68 17.15 -5.29 17.52
CA GLU A 68 15.92 -4.61 17.10
C GLU A 68 15.35 -3.73 18.23
N ARG A 69 14.79 -2.58 17.84
CA ARG A 69 14.11 -1.61 18.72
C ARG A 69 14.98 -1.16 19.88
N VAL A 70 16.27 -1.00 19.64
CA VAL A 70 17.24 -0.63 20.67
C VAL A 70 16.95 0.78 21.18
N GLN A 71 16.84 0.93 22.50
CA GLN A 71 16.70 2.20 23.19
C GLN A 71 17.95 2.49 24.03
N VAL A 72 18.12 3.76 24.43
CA VAL A 72 19.25 4.18 25.28
C VAL A 72 19.33 3.36 26.59
N LYS A 73 18.19 2.98 27.18
CA LYS A 73 18.13 2.16 28.40
C LYS A 73 18.65 0.72 28.19
N ASP A 74 18.67 0.24 26.95
CA ASP A 74 19.09 -1.12 26.62
C ASP A 74 20.61 -1.21 26.41
N VAL A 75 21.28 -0.07 26.20
CA VAL A 75 22.72 0.02 25.88
C VAL A 75 23.59 -0.60 26.98
N GLU A 76 23.26 -0.35 28.24
CA GLU A 76 24.02 -0.89 29.36
C GLU A 76 23.99 -2.42 29.38
N GLU A 77 22.82 -3.01 29.19
CA GLU A 77 22.64 -4.47 29.11
C GLU A 77 23.40 -5.07 27.92
N ILE A 78 23.36 -4.41 26.75
CA ILE A 78 24.07 -4.88 25.56
C ILE A 78 25.59 -4.85 25.78
N VAL A 79 26.13 -3.76 26.33
CA VAL A 79 27.58 -3.64 26.57
C VAL A 79 28.02 -4.65 27.63
N GLU A 80 27.25 -4.83 28.70
CA GLU A 80 27.62 -5.75 29.77
C GLU A 80 27.45 -7.22 29.38
N GLU A 81 26.29 -7.62 28.84
CA GLU A 81 26.03 -9.02 28.52
C GLU A 81 26.72 -9.45 27.21
N HIS A 82 26.59 -8.66 26.14
CA HIS A 82 27.12 -9.07 24.84
C HIS A 82 28.59 -8.67 24.68
N PHE A 83 28.92 -7.39 24.81
CA PHE A 83 30.26 -6.92 24.44
C PHE A 83 31.34 -7.36 25.43
N LEU A 84 31.01 -7.39 26.72
CA LEU A 84 31.92 -7.80 27.78
C LEU A 84 31.85 -9.31 28.05
N LYS A 85 30.65 -9.89 28.22
CA LYS A 85 30.48 -11.30 28.62
C LYS A 85 30.22 -12.27 27.45
N GLY A 86 30.07 -11.77 26.22
CA GLY A 86 29.85 -12.60 25.02
C GLY A 86 28.46 -13.22 24.89
N ARG A 87 27.47 -12.79 25.68
CA ARG A 87 26.10 -13.32 25.68
C ARG A 87 25.13 -12.35 25.00
N PRO A 88 24.54 -12.71 23.85
CA PRO A 88 23.59 -11.85 23.17
C PRO A 88 22.33 -11.58 24.01
N VAL A 89 21.80 -10.36 23.92
CA VAL A 89 20.59 -9.95 24.64
C VAL A 89 19.35 -10.44 23.89
N THR A 90 18.92 -11.66 24.18
CA THR A 90 17.88 -12.39 23.42
C THR A 90 16.54 -11.66 23.32
N ARG A 91 16.16 -10.84 24.31
CA ARG A 91 14.90 -10.05 24.27
C ARG A 91 14.88 -8.98 23.17
N LEU A 92 16.05 -8.56 22.69
CA LEU A 92 16.23 -7.53 21.66
C LEU A 92 16.48 -8.15 20.27
N ILE A 93 16.43 -9.47 20.17
CA ILE A 93 16.64 -10.24 18.93
C ILE A 93 15.30 -10.91 18.59
N ASP A 94 15.01 -11.13 17.29
CA ASP A 94 13.74 -11.75 16.87
C ASP A 94 13.58 -13.15 17.48
N ALA A 95 12.48 -13.36 18.23
CA ALA A 95 12.16 -14.61 18.92
C ALA A 95 11.82 -15.79 17.99
N SER A 96 11.69 -15.55 16.68
CA SER A 96 11.51 -16.60 15.66
C SER A 96 12.82 -17.26 15.20
N LEU A 97 13.97 -16.78 15.68
CA LEU A 97 15.28 -17.34 15.39
C LEU A 97 15.70 -18.32 16.51
N ASP A 98 16.15 -19.52 16.14
CA ASP A 98 16.66 -20.49 17.10
C ASP A 98 17.97 -19.96 17.72
N ALA A 99 18.23 -20.24 19.00
CA ALA A 99 19.37 -19.67 19.73
C ALA A 99 20.74 -20.05 19.10
N GLN A 100 20.77 -21.15 18.33
CA GLN A 100 21.93 -21.56 17.53
C GLN A 100 22.04 -20.81 16.19
N ASP A 101 20.92 -20.33 15.62
CA ASP A 101 20.88 -19.53 14.39
C ASP A 101 21.18 -18.04 14.63
N VAL A 102 21.07 -17.57 15.88
CA VAL A 102 21.36 -16.19 16.32
C VAL A 102 22.80 -15.77 16.03
N VAL A 103 23.75 -16.72 16.05
CA VAL A 103 25.19 -16.48 15.81
C VAL A 103 25.55 -16.45 14.31
N ALA A 104 24.59 -16.73 13.42
CA ALA A 104 24.86 -16.90 11.99
C ALA A 104 24.20 -15.88 11.05
N ASN A 105 23.29 -15.00 11.48
CA ASN A 105 22.25 -14.59 10.52
C ASN A 105 21.77 -13.14 10.47
N MET A 106 22.36 -12.41 9.52
CA MET A 106 21.63 -11.44 8.67
C MET A 106 20.86 -12.15 7.53
N ARG A 107 21.26 -13.38 7.14
CA ARG A 107 20.73 -14.13 5.99
C ARG A 107 19.51 -15.02 6.26
N THR A 108 19.24 -15.44 7.50
CA THR A 108 18.05 -16.27 7.83
C THR A 108 16.87 -15.51 8.41
N GLN A 109 17.01 -14.20 8.70
CA GLN A 109 15.87 -13.36 9.05
C GLN A 109 14.86 -13.39 7.88
N ASN A 110 13.58 -13.65 8.19
CA ASN A 110 12.53 -13.84 7.18
C ASN A 110 12.39 -12.66 6.19
N PHE A 111 12.78 -11.45 6.58
CA PHE A 111 12.76 -10.27 5.69
C PHE A 111 13.85 -10.30 4.60
N PHE A 112 15.03 -10.86 4.90
CA PHE A 112 16.12 -11.03 3.92
C PHE A 112 16.03 -12.39 3.19
N LYS A 113 15.30 -13.35 3.78
CA LYS A 113 14.94 -14.62 3.16
C LYS A 113 14.06 -14.36 1.92
N GLY A 114 14.56 -14.70 0.73
CA GLY A 114 13.92 -14.41 -0.56
C GLY A 114 14.57 -13.27 -1.37
N GLN A 115 15.55 -12.56 -0.80
CA GLN A 115 16.35 -11.52 -1.50
C GLN A 115 17.78 -12.02 -1.78
N GLU A 116 17.89 -13.22 -2.38
CA GLU A 116 19.18 -13.91 -2.56
C GLU A 116 20.11 -13.20 -3.57
N ILE A 117 19.54 -12.48 -4.54
CA ILE A 117 20.27 -11.74 -5.55
C ILE A 117 20.07 -10.25 -5.31
N ARG A 118 21.07 -9.62 -4.66
CA ARG A 118 21.16 -8.16 -4.49
C ARG A 118 22.24 -7.63 -5.40
N ILE A 119 21.88 -6.71 -6.29
CA ILE A 119 22.80 -6.03 -7.20
C ILE A 119 23.00 -4.62 -6.68
N VAL A 120 21.94 -3.81 -6.65
CA VAL A 120 21.98 -2.39 -6.26
C VAL A 120 22.24 -2.24 -4.77
N THR A 121 21.66 -3.12 -3.96
CA THR A 121 21.71 -3.05 -2.49
C THR A 121 22.83 -3.89 -1.88
N GLU A 122 23.80 -4.35 -2.67
CA GLU A 122 24.80 -5.34 -2.23
C GLU A 122 25.76 -4.83 -1.13
N ASN A 123 25.94 -3.51 -1.02
CA ASN A 123 26.81 -2.86 -0.03
C ASN A 123 26.04 -2.20 1.12
N LEU A 124 24.71 -2.05 1.00
CA LEU A 124 23.90 -1.36 2.01
C LEU A 124 23.91 -2.16 3.33
N GLY A 125 24.17 -1.45 4.43
CA GLY A 125 24.32 -1.98 5.77
C GLY A 125 25.65 -2.70 6.02
N ILE A 126 26.60 -2.68 5.07
CA ILE A 126 27.87 -3.41 5.15
C ILE A 126 29.08 -2.47 5.20
N ILE A 127 29.06 -1.39 4.40
CA ILE A 127 30.14 -0.40 4.37
C ILE A 127 29.79 0.86 5.14
N ASN A 128 30.80 1.59 5.58
CA ASN A 128 30.69 2.99 5.95
C ASN A 128 30.55 3.84 4.67
N PRO A 129 29.42 4.53 4.43
CA PRO A 129 29.20 5.33 3.22
C PRO A 129 30.17 6.52 3.09
N GLU A 130 30.79 6.96 4.19
CA GLU A 130 31.76 8.06 4.20
C GLU A 130 33.20 7.61 3.86
N SER A 131 33.45 6.29 3.78
CA SER A 131 34.78 5.72 3.53
C SER A 131 34.90 5.19 2.10
N ILE A 132 35.65 5.92 1.27
CA ILE A 132 35.96 5.47 -0.09
C ILE A 132 36.79 4.18 -0.11
N GLU A 133 37.65 3.97 0.89
CA GLU A 133 38.48 2.77 1.02
C GLU A 133 37.66 1.51 1.25
N GLU A 134 36.54 1.58 2.00
CA GLU A 134 35.65 0.45 2.19
C GLU A 134 34.90 0.09 0.90
N TYR A 135 34.53 1.09 0.09
CA TYR A 135 33.98 0.85 -1.25
C TYR A 135 35.01 0.16 -2.17
N ILE A 136 36.25 0.68 -2.21
CA ILE A 136 37.36 0.07 -2.98
C ILE A 136 37.65 -1.35 -2.49
N GLY A 137 37.65 -1.58 -1.18
CA GLY A 137 37.85 -2.89 -0.55
C GLY A 137 36.77 -3.92 -0.90
N ARG A 138 35.64 -3.48 -1.46
CA ARG A 138 34.55 -4.32 -1.97
C ARG A 138 34.39 -4.19 -3.48
N ASP A 139 35.51 -4.15 -4.19
CA ASP A 139 35.60 -4.11 -5.65
C ASP A 139 35.15 -2.79 -6.30
N GLY A 140 34.96 -1.73 -5.52
CA GLY A 140 34.64 -0.41 -6.03
C GLY A 140 35.75 0.14 -6.92
N TYR A 141 35.38 0.87 -7.98
CA TYR A 141 36.29 1.42 -9.01
C TYR A 141 37.03 0.38 -9.87
N ILE A 142 36.85 -0.92 -9.65
CA ILE A 142 37.38 -1.96 -10.55
C ILE A 142 36.73 -1.89 -11.93
N ALA A 143 35.43 -1.59 -12.00
CA ALA A 143 34.76 -1.43 -13.28
C ALA A 143 35.28 -0.21 -14.04
N LEU A 144 35.52 0.90 -13.34
CA LEU A 144 36.13 2.08 -13.94
C LEU A 144 37.54 1.77 -14.47
N GLY A 145 38.38 1.09 -13.69
CA GLY A 145 39.71 0.68 -14.12
C GLY A 145 39.67 -0.12 -15.42
N LYS A 146 38.85 -1.18 -15.46
CA LYS A 146 38.64 -2.01 -16.65
C LYS A 146 38.16 -1.18 -17.86
N VAL A 147 37.19 -0.29 -17.66
CA VAL A 147 36.65 0.55 -18.74
C VAL A 147 37.73 1.45 -19.34
N LEU A 148 38.56 2.09 -18.51
CA LEU A 148 39.57 3.02 -18.99
C LEU A 148 40.81 2.35 -19.58
N THR A 149 41.10 1.09 -19.23
CA THR A 149 42.31 0.39 -19.70
C THR A 149 42.07 -0.68 -20.75
N GLU A 150 40.86 -1.25 -20.84
CA GLU A 150 40.58 -2.44 -21.65
C GLU A 150 39.42 -2.26 -22.65
N MET A 151 38.63 -1.18 -22.57
CA MET A 151 37.42 -1.01 -23.38
C MET A 151 37.43 0.31 -24.14
N GLU A 152 36.97 0.29 -25.39
CA GLU A 152 36.65 1.53 -26.11
C GLU A 152 35.28 2.07 -25.66
N PRO A 153 35.00 3.38 -25.80
CA PRO A 153 33.71 3.96 -25.40
C PRO A 153 32.49 3.23 -25.98
N GLN A 154 32.58 2.78 -27.23
CA GLN A 154 31.51 2.04 -27.89
C GLN A 154 31.32 0.63 -27.31
N ASP A 155 32.38 -0.02 -26.84
CA ASP A 155 32.30 -1.34 -26.21
C ASP A 155 31.51 -1.26 -24.89
N VAL A 156 31.70 -0.17 -24.12
CA VAL A 156 30.92 0.10 -22.91
C VAL A 156 29.43 0.23 -23.25
N ILE A 157 29.09 1.02 -24.28
CA ILE A 157 27.70 1.19 -24.73
C ILE A 157 27.11 -0.16 -25.16
N ASN A 158 27.87 -0.95 -25.92
CA ASN A 158 27.45 -2.26 -26.39
C ASN A 158 27.21 -3.24 -25.24
N GLU A 159 28.07 -3.24 -24.22
CA GLU A 159 27.92 -4.07 -23.01
C GLU A 159 26.62 -3.71 -22.27
N ILE A 160 26.35 -2.42 -22.05
CA ILE A 160 25.10 -1.97 -21.42
C ILE A 160 23.88 -2.30 -22.29
N LYS A 161 23.99 -2.20 -23.62
CA LYS A 161 22.93 -2.57 -24.56
C LYS A 161 22.63 -4.07 -24.50
N GLN A 162 23.65 -4.91 -24.46
CA GLN A 162 23.54 -6.37 -24.35
C GLN A 162 22.99 -6.82 -22.99
N SER A 163 23.27 -6.08 -21.91
CA SER A 163 22.71 -6.39 -20.59
C SER A 163 21.17 -6.33 -20.56
N GLY A 164 20.57 -5.55 -21.46
CA GLY A 164 19.12 -5.31 -21.47
C GLY A 164 18.65 -4.39 -20.34
N LEU A 165 19.55 -3.64 -19.68
CA LEU A 165 19.18 -2.70 -18.62
C LEU A 165 18.19 -1.64 -19.14
N ARG A 166 17.03 -1.59 -18.49
CA ARG A 166 15.99 -0.56 -18.72
C ARG A 166 16.04 0.47 -17.59
N GLY A 167 15.81 1.74 -17.93
CA GLY A 167 15.83 2.85 -16.97
C GLY A 167 14.89 2.62 -15.80
N ARG A 168 15.43 2.75 -14.59
CA ARG A 168 14.77 2.38 -13.33
C ARG A 168 13.87 3.47 -12.72
N GLY A 169 13.92 4.70 -13.23
CA GLY A 169 13.03 5.80 -12.85
C GLY A 169 11.60 5.73 -13.41
N GLY A 170 11.08 4.54 -13.75
CA GLY A 170 9.67 4.32 -14.13
C GLY A 170 9.40 3.98 -15.59
N GLY A 171 9.89 4.77 -16.55
CA GLY A 171 9.53 4.60 -17.97
C GLY A 171 10.08 3.34 -18.63
N GLY A 172 11.15 2.75 -18.09
CA GLY A 172 11.74 1.52 -18.61
C GLY A 172 12.34 1.65 -20.01
N PHE A 173 12.89 2.81 -20.39
CA PHE A 173 13.57 3.00 -21.67
C PHE A 173 14.91 2.26 -21.70
N PRO A 174 15.31 1.57 -22.79
CA PRO A 174 16.58 0.85 -22.86
C PRO A 174 17.79 1.78 -22.68
N THR A 175 18.59 1.53 -21.64
CA THR A 175 19.67 2.44 -21.21
C THR A 175 20.78 2.52 -22.25
N GLY A 176 21.24 1.38 -22.78
CA GLY A 176 22.29 1.35 -23.81
C GLY A 176 21.89 2.10 -25.09
N VAL A 177 20.61 2.05 -25.50
CA VAL A 177 20.11 2.82 -26.64
C VAL A 177 20.14 4.34 -26.34
N LYS A 178 19.81 4.74 -25.11
CA LYS A 178 19.88 6.14 -24.70
C LYS A 178 21.32 6.66 -24.74
N TRP A 179 22.28 5.86 -24.30
CA TRP A 179 23.71 6.18 -24.34
C TRP A 179 24.20 6.32 -25.78
N ASP A 180 23.82 5.39 -26.65
CA ASP A 180 24.12 5.39 -28.08
C ASP A 180 23.62 6.67 -28.78
N PHE A 181 22.41 7.14 -28.45
CA PHE A 181 21.90 8.41 -29.00
C PHE A 181 22.73 9.63 -28.58
N VAL A 182 23.18 9.69 -27.34
CA VAL A 182 24.00 10.81 -26.85
C VAL A 182 25.43 10.73 -27.39
N ALA A 183 25.99 9.52 -27.50
CA ALA A 183 27.30 9.29 -28.09
C ALA A 183 27.36 9.75 -29.55
N ASN A 184 26.31 9.48 -30.33
CA ASN A 184 26.22 9.87 -31.74
C ASN A 184 25.75 11.32 -31.97
N ALA A 185 25.23 12.01 -30.96
CA ALA A 185 24.77 13.38 -31.08
C ALA A 185 25.95 14.36 -31.27
N GLN A 186 25.78 15.30 -32.21
CA GLN A 186 26.75 16.35 -32.49
C GLN A 186 26.67 17.45 -31.41
N GLY A 187 27.81 17.84 -30.85
CA GLY A 187 27.92 18.92 -29.88
C GLY A 187 29.36 19.08 -29.39
N GLU A 188 29.80 20.32 -29.17
CA GLU A 188 31.15 20.61 -28.67
C GLU A 188 31.39 20.09 -27.24
N ARG A 189 30.30 19.96 -26.46
CA ARG A 189 30.29 19.44 -25.10
C ARG A 189 29.09 18.53 -24.92
N LYS A 190 29.21 17.59 -24.00
CA LYS A 190 28.14 16.68 -23.59
C LYS A 190 28.10 16.60 -22.08
N TYR A 191 26.91 16.33 -21.53
CA TYR A 191 26.70 16.27 -20.09
C TYR A 191 26.10 14.93 -19.66
N VAL A 192 26.43 14.49 -18.45
CA VAL A 192 25.78 13.37 -17.78
C VAL A 192 25.05 13.88 -16.55
N VAL A 193 23.77 13.56 -16.42
CA VAL A 193 22.94 14.01 -15.31
C VAL A 193 22.37 12.81 -14.58
N CYS A 194 22.63 12.75 -13.27
CA CYS A 194 21.98 11.84 -12.35
C CYS A 194 20.75 12.50 -11.77
N ASN A 195 19.58 11.95 -12.10
CA ASN A 195 18.30 12.35 -11.54
C ASN A 195 18.09 11.61 -10.22
N ALA A 196 18.31 12.33 -9.11
CA ALA A 196 18.05 11.90 -7.74
C ALA A 196 16.88 12.69 -7.10
N ASP A 197 15.93 13.13 -7.91
CA ASP A 197 14.69 13.77 -7.46
C ASP A 197 13.59 12.70 -7.24
N GLU A 198 13.82 11.82 -6.28
CA GLU A 198 12.89 10.76 -5.89
C GLU A 198 11.71 11.36 -5.11
N GLY A 199 10.79 12.00 -5.82
CA GLY A 199 9.67 12.74 -5.24
C GLY A 199 8.47 11.88 -4.81
N ASP A 200 8.42 10.61 -5.23
CA ASP A 200 7.25 9.74 -5.02
C ASP A 200 7.03 9.43 -3.51
N PRO A 201 5.85 9.75 -2.93
CA PRO A 201 5.46 9.30 -1.61
C PRO A 201 5.58 7.78 -1.46
N GLY A 202 6.33 7.35 -0.45
CA GLY A 202 6.58 5.95 -0.17
C GLY A 202 7.73 5.34 -0.98
N ALA A 203 8.36 6.09 -1.89
CA ALA A 203 9.63 5.71 -2.50
C ALA A 203 10.79 6.29 -1.68
N PHE A 204 11.80 5.47 -1.45
CA PHE A 204 13.03 5.86 -0.74
C PHE A 204 14.23 5.01 -1.18
N MET A 205 14.19 4.36 -2.34
CA MET A 205 15.27 3.49 -2.81
C MET A 205 16.51 4.27 -3.27
N ASP A 206 16.32 5.34 -4.03
CA ASP A 206 17.41 6.17 -4.52
C ASP A 206 18.10 6.86 -3.34
N ARG A 207 17.29 7.32 -2.38
CA ARG A 207 17.77 7.80 -1.09
C ARG A 207 18.72 6.80 -0.42
N ASN A 208 18.34 5.53 -0.30
CA ASN A 208 19.18 4.52 0.36
C ASN A 208 20.50 4.33 -0.37
N VAL A 209 20.50 4.32 -1.71
CA VAL A 209 21.73 4.19 -2.49
C VAL A 209 22.64 5.40 -2.27
N LEU A 210 22.11 6.62 -2.26
CA LEU A 210 22.93 7.82 -2.06
C LEU A 210 23.39 8.01 -0.61
N GLU A 211 22.59 7.60 0.37
CA GLU A 211 22.97 7.61 1.77
C GLU A 211 23.97 6.50 2.10
N GLY A 212 23.90 5.35 1.41
CA GLY A 212 24.64 4.13 1.78
C GLY A 212 25.80 3.72 0.88
N ASP A 213 25.72 4.02 -0.42
CA ASP A 213 26.76 3.68 -1.38
C ASP A 213 26.87 4.77 -2.47
N PRO A 214 27.21 6.03 -2.10
CA PRO A 214 27.26 7.14 -3.04
C PRO A 214 28.33 6.92 -4.12
N HIS A 215 29.47 6.31 -3.78
CA HIS A 215 30.58 6.07 -4.70
C HIS A 215 30.19 5.17 -5.88
N ARG A 216 29.28 4.23 -5.68
CA ARG A 216 28.72 3.42 -6.77
C ARG A 216 28.05 4.23 -7.87
N VAL A 217 27.33 5.28 -7.50
CA VAL A 217 26.68 6.19 -8.46
C VAL A 217 27.72 7.07 -9.13
N LEU A 218 28.70 7.57 -8.37
CA LEU A 218 29.79 8.39 -8.91
C LEU A 218 30.65 7.60 -9.91
N GLU A 219 31.04 6.37 -9.59
CA GLU A 219 31.76 5.46 -10.50
C GLU A 219 30.98 5.25 -11.80
N ALA A 220 29.68 4.96 -11.69
CA ALA A 220 28.82 4.76 -12.85
C ALA A 220 28.69 6.01 -13.72
N MET A 221 28.66 7.21 -13.13
CA MET A 221 28.65 8.47 -13.87
C MET A 221 29.95 8.72 -14.61
N ILE A 222 31.11 8.36 -14.03
CA ILE A 222 32.41 8.46 -14.71
C ILE A 222 32.44 7.51 -15.92
N ILE A 223 32.01 6.26 -15.74
CA ILE A 223 31.89 5.27 -16.83
C ILE A 223 30.97 5.78 -17.94
N ALA A 224 29.83 6.35 -17.58
CA ALA A 224 28.89 6.94 -18.53
C ALA A 224 29.50 8.14 -19.27
N GLY A 225 30.22 9.00 -18.56
CA GLY A 225 30.95 10.14 -19.12
C GLY A 225 31.94 9.70 -20.19
N TYR A 226 32.75 8.68 -19.88
CA TYR A 226 33.70 8.07 -20.81
C TYR A 226 32.98 7.51 -22.05
N ALA A 227 31.93 6.71 -21.83
CA ALA A 227 31.19 6.04 -22.90
C ALA A 227 30.55 7.01 -23.90
N VAL A 228 29.95 8.12 -23.43
CA VAL A 228 29.25 9.08 -24.31
C VAL A 228 30.13 10.23 -24.80
N GLY A 229 31.35 10.36 -24.27
CA GLY A 229 32.26 11.46 -24.56
C GLY A 229 31.87 12.77 -23.85
N ALA A 230 31.36 12.68 -22.61
CA ALA A 230 31.09 13.81 -21.75
C ALA A 230 32.24 14.03 -20.76
N ASN A 231 32.52 15.29 -20.44
CA ASN A 231 33.56 15.68 -19.47
C ASN A 231 32.98 16.32 -18.20
N HIS A 232 31.66 16.47 -18.12
CA HIS A 232 31.00 17.09 -16.98
C HIS A 232 29.71 16.37 -16.61
N GLY A 233 29.56 16.12 -15.31
CA GLY A 233 28.45 15.45 -14.69
C GLY A 233 27.72 16.35 -13.69
N VAL A 234 26.41 16.17 -13.56
CA VAL A 234 25.60 16.83 -12.53
C VAL A 234 24.79 15.80 -11.77
N VAL A 235 24.92 15.76 -10.45
CA VAL A 235 23.96 15.05 -9.58
C VAL A 235 22.91 16.06 -9.15
N TYR A 236 21.65 15.86 -9.55
CA TYR A 236 20.54 16.67 -9.09
C TYR A 236 19.81 15.94 -7.98
N CYS A 237 20.02 16.36 -6.73
CA CYS A 237 19.48 15.71 -5.53
C CYS A 237 18.46 16.61 -4.83
N ARG A 238 17.35 16.05 -4.37
CA ARG A 238 16.30 16.80 -3.70
C ARG A 238 16.73 17.32 -2.31
N ALA A 239 16.26 18.51 -1.92
CA ALA A 239 16.62 19.13 -0.64
C ALA A 239 16.14 18.35 0.59
N GLU A 240 15.10 17.53 0.45
CA GLU A 240 14.51 16.75 1.53
C GLU A 240 15.37 15.55 1.96
N TYR A 241 16.47 15.27 1.26
CA TYR A 241 17.46 14.24 1.59
C TYR A 241 18.80 14.85 2.03
N PRO A 242 18.86 15.51 3.21
CA PRO A 242 20.08 16.20 3.65
C PRO A 242 21.28 15.26 3.83
N LEU A 243 21.05 14.02 4.29
CA LEU A 243 22.12 13.03 4.44
C LEU A 243 22.66 12.55 3.09
N ALA A 244 21.78 12.30 2.11
CA ALA A 244 22.20 11.96 0.75
C ALA A 244 23.04 13.08 0.11
N VAL A 245 22.62 14.34 0.29
CA VAL A 245 23.38 15.52 -0.18
C VAL A 245 24.77 15.55 0.45
N ALA A 246 24.86 15.39 1.77
CA ALA A 246 26.14 15.39 2.50
C ALA A 246 27.08 14.26 2.05
N ASN A 247 26.54 13.04 1.92
CA ASN A 247 27.35 11.86 1.54
C ASN A 247 27.83 11.93 0.09
N VAL A 248 26.98 12.42 -0.83
CA VAL A 248 27.39 12.65 -2.22
C VAL A 248 28.44 13.76 -2.32
N GLU A 249 28.26 14.87 -1.60
CA GLU A 249 29.25 15.96 -1.58
C GLU A 249 30.60 15.48 -1.06
N LEU A 250 30.60 14.72 0.04
CA LEU A 250 31.81 14.09 0.58
C LEU A 250 32.42 13.10 -0.42
N GLY A 251 31.61 12.24 -1.04
CA GLY A 251 32.06 11.27 -2.03
C GLY A 251 32.73 11.91 -3.25
N ILE A 252 32.15 13.00 -3.77
CA ILE A 252 32.74 13.80 -4.86
C ILE A 252 34.09 14.36 -4.41
N LYS A 253 34.17 14.94 -3.21
CA LYS A 253 35.42 15.48 -2.66
C LYS A 253 36.50 14.40 -2.54
N ARG A 254 36.19 13.24 -1.99
CA ARG A 254 37.13 12.12 -1.83
C ARG A 254 37.59 11.53 -3.16
N ALA A 255 36.67 11.37 -4.12
CA ALA A 255 37.02 10.90 -5.44
C ALA A 255 37.96 11.88 -6.17
N ARG A 256 37.79 13.20 -6.01
CA ARG A 256 38.75 14.20 -6.52
C ARG A 256 40.12 14.11 -5.82
N GLU A 257 40.14 13.96 -4.50
CA GLU A 257 41.39 13.83 -3.72
C GLU A 257 42.24 12.62 -4.15
N LEU A 258 41.59 11.53 -4.57
CA LEU A 258 42.24 10.31 -5.05
C LEU A 258 42.47 10.28 -6.57
N GLY A 259 42.18 11.37 -7.30
CA GLY A 259 42.37 11.42 -8.76
C GLY A 259 41.40 10.54 -9.56
N LEU A 260 40.26 10.17 -8.97
CA LEU A 260 39.17 9.44 -9.62
C LEU A 260 38.14 10.38 -10.27
N LEU A 261 38.20 11.67 -9.98
CA LEU A 261 37.45 12.76 -10.62
C LEU A 261 38.39 13.92 -10.93
N GLY A 262 38.06 14.70 -11.96
CA GLY A 262 38.83 15.83 -12.43
C GLY A 262 39.62 15.50 -13.71
N ASP A 263 40.84 15.99 -13.78
CA ASP A 263 41.70 15.86 -14.97
C ASP A 263 42.48 14.54 -14.97
N ASN A 264 42.59 13.92 -16.14
CA ASN A 264 43.43 12.75 -16.41
C ASN A 264 43.23 11.59 -15.41
N ILE A 265 41.98 11.15 -15.25
CA ILE A 265 41.57 10.10 -14.32
C ILE A 265 42.37 8.83 -14.59
N LEU A 266 43.02 8.28 -13.55
CA LEU A 266 43.88 7.10 -13.63
C LEU A 266 44.96 7.17 -14.73
N GLU A 267 45.44 8.37 -15.07
CA GLU A 267 46.42 8.61 -16.15
C GLU A 267 45.96 8.12 -17.54
N SER A 268 44.65 7.96 -17.75
CA SER A 268 44.06 7.41 -18.97
C SER A 268 43.94 8.41 -20.13
N GLY A 269 44.19 9.70 -19.89
CA GLY A 269 43.91 10.80 -20.81
C GLY A 269 42.45 11.27 -20.79
N PHE A 270 41.55 10.57 -20.09
CA PHE A 270 40.15 10.97 -19.92
C PHE A 270 39.97 11.89 -18.71
N SER A 271 39.11 12.89 -18.82
CA SER A 271 38.81 13.85 -17.76
C SER A 271 37.31 13.99 -17.58
N PHE A 272 36.84 13.92 -16.33
CA PHE A 272 35.43 14.02 -16.00
C PHE A 272 35.26 14.55 -14.57
N ASP A 273 34.44 15.58 -14.42
CA ASP A 273 34.14 16.14 -13.10
C ASP A 273 32.64 16.22 -12.83
N ILE A 274 32.26 16.15 -11.55
CA ILE A 274 30.86 16.11 -11.12
C ILE A 274 30.55 17.28 -10.19
N GLU A 275 29.46 18.00 -10.46
CA GLU A 275 28.87 18.95 -9.52
C GLU A 275 27.58 18.41 -8.88
N LEU A 276 27.32 18.83 -7.64
CA LEU A 276 26.07 18.54 -6.93
C LEU A 276 25.15 19.76 -7.03
N ARG A 277 23.91 19.55 -7.45
CA ARG A 277 22.83 20.54 -7.45
C ARG A 277 21.73 20.08 -6.52
N VAL A 278 21.38 20.94 -5.56
CA VAL A 278 20.29 20.67 -4.61
C VAL A 278 18.99 21.27 -5.16
N GLY A 279 17.95 20.45 -5.26
CA GLY A 279 16.62 20.85 -5.71
C GLY A 279 15.90 21.75 -4.72
N ALA A 280 14.76 22.32 -5.13
CA ALA A 280 13.98 23.26 -4.34
C ALA A 280 12.61 22.72 -3.89
N GLY A 281 12.46 21.40 -3.79
CA GLY A 281 11.25 20.74 -3.27
C GLY A 281 10.06 20.72 -4.25
N ALA A 282 10.31 20.55 -5.56
CA ALA A 282 9.27 20.48 -6.57
C ALA A 282 9.28 19.12 -7.27
N PHE A 283 8.25 18.29 -7.07
CA PHE A 283 8.18 16.93 -7.62
C PHE A 283 8.27 16.89 -9.15
N VAL A 284 7.75 17.92 -9.82
CA VAL A 284 7.80 18.01 -11.28
C VAL A 284 9.24 18.07 -11.82
N CYS A 285 10.22 18.47 -11.00
CA CYS A 285 11.64 18.44 -11.36
C CYS A 285 12.19 17.02 -11.51
N GLY A 286 11.44 15.97 -11.15
CA GLY A 286 11.77 14.60 -11.52
C GLY A 286 11.57 14.31 -13.01
N GLU A 287 10.80 15.14 -13.73
CA GLU A 287 10.68 15.07 -15.19
C GLU A 287 11.94 15.60 -15.86
N GLU A 288 12.45 14.86 -16.85
CA GLU A 288 13.76 15.10 -17.48
C GLU A 288 14.01 16.57 -17.89
N THR A 289 13.06 17.23 -18.55
CA THR A 289 13.26 18.60 -19.04
C THR A 289 13.04 19.66 -17.96
N ALA A 290 12.12 19.42 -17.03
CA ALA A 290 11.97 20.27 -15.84
C ALA A 290 13.22 20.24 -14.95
N LEU A 291 13.84 19.06 -14.81
CA LEU A 291 15.10 18.88 -14.09
C LEU A 291 16.21 19.75 -14.69
N LEU A 292 16.39 19.67 -16.00
CA LEU A 292 17.41 20.46 -16.71
C LEU A 292 17.20 21.97 -16.53
N HIS A 293 15.96 22.44 -16.67
CA HIS A 293 15.64 23.84 -16.41
C HIS A 293 15.96 24.26 -14.97
N SER A 294 15.73 23.38 -14.00
CA SER A 294 16.08 23.66 -12.61
C SER A 294 17.60 23.76 -12.41
N ILE A 295 18.40 22.91 -13.05
CA ILE A 295 19.87 23.01 -13.06
C ILE A 295 20.32 24.34 -13.69
N GLU A 296 19.65 24.76 -14.76
CA GLU A 296 19.90 26.03 -15.47
C GLU A 296 19.48 27.28 -14.67
N GLY A 297 18.90 27.11 -13.48
CA GLY A 297 18.41 28.21 -12.64
C GLY A 297 17.07 28.79 -13.08
N MET A 298 16.35 28.10 -13.98
CA MET A 298 15.01 28.44 -14.40
C MET A 298 13.95 27.71 -13.55
N ARG A 299 12.68 28.06 -13.74
CA ARG A 299 11.57 27.32 -13.14
C ARG A 299 11.47 25.92 -13.76
N GLY A 300 11.34 24.88 -12.94
CA GLY A 300 11.17 23.49 -13.34
C GLY A 300 9.86 23.23 -14.08
N GLN A 301 9.80 23.61 -15.36
CA GLN A 301 8.63 23.42 -16.22
C GLN A 301 9.00 22.55 -17.43
N PRO A 302 8.28 21.43 -17.67
CA PRO A 302 8.57 20.57 -18.81
C PRO A 302 8.46 21.27 -20.16
N THR A 303 9.25 20.84 -21.13
CA THR A 303 9.21 21.30 -22.52
C THR A 303 8.60 20.26 -23.46
N PRO A 304 7.89 20.69 -24.52
CA PRO A 304 7.47 19.77 -25.58
C PRO A 304 8.68 19.08 -26.21
N LYS A 305 8.57 17.76 -26.43
CA LYS A 305 9.55 16.95 -27.17
C LYS A 305 8.95 16.66 -28.55
N PRO A 306 9.69 16.79 -29.67
CA PRO A 306 11.12 17.13 -29.81
C PRO A 306 11.45 18.64 -29.66
N PRO A 307 12.73 19.01 -29.39
CA PRO A 307 13.90 18.12 -29.31
C PRO A 307 13.98 17.36 -27.97
N PHE A 308 14.58 16.16 -28.02
CA PHE A 308 14.84 15.35 -26.82
C PHE A 308 16.14 15.79 -26.13
N PRO A 309 16.27 15.60 -24.79
CA PRO A 309 17.50 15.92 -24.05
C PRO A 309 18.77 15.28 -24.61
N ALA A 310 18.65 14.10 -25.21
CA ALA A 310 19.78 13.40 -25.83
C ALA A 310 20.39 14.16 -27.01
N VAL A 311 19.63 15.05 -27.65
CA VAL A 311 20.09 15.92 -28.74
C VAL A 311 20.33 17.34 -28.24
N LYS A 312 19.37 17.90 -27.49
CA LYS A 312 19.42 19.26 -26.96
C LYS A 312 18.87 19.26 -25.54
N GLY A 313 19.77 19.09 -24.57
CA GLY A 313 19.49 19.06 -23.14
C GLY A 313 20.09 20.27 -22.42
N LEU A 314 20.92 19.99 -21.41
CA LEU A 314 21.52 20.99 -20.52
C LEU A 314 22.33 22.03 -21.30
N TRP A 315 21.98 23.30 -21.13
CA TRP A 315 22.54 24.44 -21.86
C TRP A 315 22.52 24.28 -23.38
N GLY A 316 21.53 23.54 -23.89
CA GLY A 316 21.38 23.25 -25.31
C GLY A 316 22.35 22.21 -25.86
N MET A 317 23.08 21.49 -25.02
CA MET A 317 24.04 20.45 -25.42
C MET A 317 23.46 19.04 -25.26
N PRO A 318 23.94 18.03 -26.01
CA PRO A 318 23.55 16.64 -25.82
C PRO A 318 23.75 16.19 -24.37
N THR A 319 22.68 15.69 -23.75
CA THR A 319 22.71 15.35 -22.32
C THR A 319 22.15 13.96 -22.07
N LEU A 320 22.97 13.12 -21.44
CA LEU A 320 22.54 11.83 -20.93
C LEU A 320 21.92 12.02 -19.55
N ILE A 321 20.66 11.62 -19.36
CA ILE A 321 19.98 11.66 -18.06
C ILE A 321 19.63 10.23 -17.65
N ASN A 322 20.09 9.79 -16.49
CA ASN A 322 19.67 8.52 -15.90
C ASN A 322 19.34 8.67 -14.41
N ASN A 323 18.50 7.77 -13.90
CA ASN A 323 18.11 7.71 -12.49
C ASN A 323 19.20 7.00 -11.65
N VAL A 324 19.25 7.29 -10.35
CA VAL A 324 20.20 6.72 -9.39
C VAL A 324 20.29 5.20 -9.46
N GLU A 325 19.17 4.47 -9.33
CA GLU A 325 19.17 3.00 -9.41
C GLU A 325 19.68 2.51 -10.78
N THR A 326 19.46 3.26 -11.86
CA THR A 326 19.98 2.90 -13.19
C THR A 326 21.51 2.96 -13.18
N PHE A 327 22.09 4.04 -12.65
CA PHE A 327 23.54 4.16 -12.51
C PHE A 327 24.11 3.10 -11.57
N ALA A 328 23.45 2.82 -10.46
CA ALA A 328 23.89 1.81 -9.52
C ALA A 328 24.00 0.40 -10.13
N ASN A 329 23.30 0.08 -11.21
CA ASN A 329 23.47 -1.22 -11.87
C ASN A 329 24.77 -1.30 -12.71
N ILE A 330 25.30 -0.17 -13.18
CA ILE A 330 26.37 -0.13 -14.20
C ILE A 330 27.67 -0.78 -13.74
N PRO A 331 28.25 -0.47 -12.55
CA PRO A 331 29.54 -1.04 -12.18
C PRO A 331 29.50 -2.57 -12.12
N THR A 332 28.45 -3.14 -11.53
CA THR A 332 28.30 -4.60 -11.41
C THR A 332 28.04 -5.28 -12.76
N ILE A 333 27.33 -4.62 -13.69
CA ILE A 333 27.19 -5.11 -15.08
C ILE A 333 28.58 -5.21 -15.74
N ILE A 334 29.43 -4.19 -15.62
CA ILE A 334 30.76 -4.18 -16.24
C ILE A 334 31.70 -5.22 -15.60
N ARG A 335 31.63 -5.43 -14.28
CA ARG A 335 32.44 -6.43 -13.57
C ARG A 335 32.06 -7.87 -13.94
N LYS A 336 30.76 -8.18 -13.96
CA LYS A 336 30.26 -9.56 -14.13
C LYS A 336 29.85 -9.90 -15.57
N GLY A 337 29.71 -8.89 -16.43
CA GLY A 337 29.31 -9.01 -17.81
C GLY A 337 27.79 -8.96 -18.04
N ALA A 338 27.42 -8.54 -19.25
CA ALA A 338 26.05 -8.42 -19.74
C ALA A 338 25.30 -9.75 -19.75
N ALA A 339 25.99 -10.86 -20.05
CA ALA A 339 25.42 -12.20 -20.04
C ALA A 339 24.97 -12.62 -18.62
N TRP A 340 25.76 -12.28 -17.60
CA TRP A 340 25.38 -12.54 -16.21
C TRP A 340 24.14 -11.72 -15.83
N PHE A 341 24.14 -10.41 -16.11
CA PHE A 341 23.01 -9.55 -15.75
C PHE A 341 21.71 -9.94 -16.47
N SER A 342 21.80 -10.29 -17.76
CA SER A 342 20.65 -10.71 -18.56
C SER A 342 20.12 -12.10 -18.19
N SER A 343 20.91 -12.93 -17.49
CA SER A 343 20.42 -14.19 -16.93
C SER A 343 19.45 -14.01 -15.76
N ILE A 344 19.39 -12.81 -15.17
CA ILE A 344 18.55 -12.47 -14.03
C ILE A 344 17.28 -11.76 -14.50
N GLY A 345 16.14 -12.09 -13.92
CA GLY A 345 14.84 -11.54 -14.28
C GLY A 345 14.19 -12.28 -15.45
N THR A 346 13.36 -11.60 -16.24
CA THR A 346 12.61 -12.20 -17.35
C THR A 346 13.23 -11.87 -18.70
N GLU A 347 12.67 -12.44 -19.77
CA GLU A 347 13.11 -12.13 -21.13
C GLU A 347 13.00 -10.64 -21.49
N ARG A 348 11.93 -9.98 -21.04
CA ARG A 348 11.56 -8.59 -21.38
C ARG A 348 12.05 -7.56 -20.36
N SER A 349 12.32 -8.01 -19.13
CA SER A 349 12.75 -7.16 -18.02
C SER A 349 13.93 -7.85 -17.32
N ARG A 350 15.14 -7.47 -17.71
CA ARG A 350 16.39 -8.04 -17.20
C ARG A 350 16.84 -7.37 -15.89
N GLY A 351 17.59 -8.12 -15.08
CA GLY A 351 18.16 -7.70 -13.81
C GLY A 351 17.17 -7.71 -12.65
N THR A 352 17.53 -6.99 -11.59
CA THR A 352 16.72 -6.80 -10.38
C THR A 352 15.98 -5.47 -10.39
N LYS A 353 14.99 -5.35 -9.51
CA LYS A 353 14.31 -4.11 -9.15
C LYS A 353 14.30 -3.96 -7.63
N VAL A 354 14.60 -2.75 -7.18
CA VAL A 354 14.44 -2.38 -5.78
C VAL A 354 13.00 -1.88 -5.56
N PHE A 355 12.35 -2.32 -4.48
CA PHE A 355 11.03 -1.85 -4.06
C PHE A 355 11.10 -1.25 -2.65
N ALA A 356 10.42 -0.13 -2.47
CA ALA A 356 10.18 0.46 -1.17
C ALA A 356 8.84 -0.04 -0.64
N LEU A 357 8.87 -1.12 0.14
CA LEU A 357 7.69 -1.81 0.67
C LEU A 357 7.17 -1.08 1.92
N ALA A 358 5.98 -0.51 1.81
CA ALA A 358 5.34 0.30 2.85
C ALA A 358 3.84 -0.02 2.98
N GLY A 359 3.16 0.65 3.93
CA GLY A 359 1.72 0.51 4.15
C GLY A 359 1.36 -0.60 5.15
N ARG A 360 0.23 -1.28 4.91
CA ARG A 360 -0.37 -2.32 5.77
C ARG A 360 0.29 -3.69 5.58
N VAL A 361 1.59 -3.77 5.84
CA VAL A 361 2.40 -4.99 5.71
C VAL A 361 3.22 -5.24 6.98
N ARG A 362 3.50 -6.51 7.30
CA ARG A 362 4.20 -6.86 8.55
C ARG A 362 5.63 -6.35 8.57
N ASN A 363 6.36 -6.51 7.49
CA ASN A 363 7.75 -6.09 7.35
C ASN A 363 7.83 -4.98 6.29
N THR A 364 8.20 -3.77 6.71
CA THR A 364 8.40 -2.63 5.82
C THR A 364 9.88 -2.35 5.63
N GLY A 365 10.27 -1.92 4.44
CA GLY A 365 11.68 -1.74 4.12
C GLY A 365 12.01 -1.68 2.63
N ILE A 366 13.30 -1.84 2.33
CA ILE A 366 13.78 -2.02 0.97
C ILE A 366 13.83 -3.51 0.65
N VAL A 367 13.28 -3.87 -0.51
CA VAL A 367 13.22 -5.22 -1.04
C VAL A 367 13.79 -5.23 -2.45
N GLU A 368 14.95 -5.85 -2.66
CA GLU A 368 15.50 -6.06 -4.01
C GLU A 368 15.20 -7.49 -4.48
N VAL A 369 14.50 -7.60 -5.60
CA VAL A 369 14.09 -8.88 -6.18
C VAL A 369 14.36 -8.92 -7.69
N PRO A 370 14.57 -10.10 -8.29
CA PRO A 370 14.59 -10.25 -9.74
C PRO A 370 13.31 -9.69 -10.38
N MET A 371 13.46 -9.08 -11.56
CA MET A 371 12.29 -8.68 -12.35
C MET A 371 11.43 -9.91 -12.65
N GLY A 372 10.12 -9.77 -12.45
CA GLY A 372 9.14 -10.85 -12.65
C GLY A 372 8.74 -11.63 -11.40
N THR A 373 9.37 -11.39 -10.24
CA THR A 373 8.86 -11.83 -8.93
C THR A 373 7.41 -11.36 -8.77
N THR A 374 6.54 -12.22 -8.25
CA THR A 374 5.10 -11.90 -8.16
C THR A 374 4.82 -10.94 -7.01
N LEU A 375 3.73 -10.16 -7.11
CA LEU A 375 3.29 -9.30 -6.00
C LEU A 375 3.00 -10.14 -4.73
N ARG A 376 2.48 -11.36 -4.88
CA ARG A 376 2.25 -12.29 -3.76
C ARG A 376 3.53 -12.59 -3.00
N GLU A 377 4.59 -12.97 -3.70
CA GLU A 377 5.88 -13.30 -3.11
C GLU A 377 6.43 -12.09 -2.31
N ILE A 378 6.42 -10.90 -2.92
CA ILE A 378 6.90 -9.68 -2.27
C ILE A 378 6.10 -9.37 -1.00
N VAL A 379 4.77 -9.49 -1.03
CA VAL A 379 3.90 -9.09 0.09
C VAL A 379 3.85 -10.16 1.19
N PHE A 380 3.66 -11.42 0.83
CA PHE A 380 3.38 -12.49 1.79
C PHE A 380 4.62 -13.26 2.22
N GLU A 381 5.58 -13.49 1.33
CA GLU A 381 6.81 -14.22 1.66
C GLU A 381 7.85 -13.28 2.28
N ILE A 382 8.17 -12.19 1.59
CA ILE A 382 9.18 -11.21 2.08
C ILE A 382 8.56 -10.25 3.09
N GLY A 383 7.43 -9.64 2.74
CA GLY A 383 6.70 -8.68 3.57
C GLY A 383 6.01 -9.29 4.80
N GLY A 384 5.89 -10.63 4.87
CA GLY A 384 5.26 -11.35 5.98
C GLY A 384 3.72 -11.22 6.04
N GLY A 385 3.09 -10.68 4.99
CA GLY A 385 1.65 -10.54 4.84
C GLY A 385 1.04 -9.34 5.55
N ILE A 386 -0.28 -9.34 5.67
CA ILE A 386 -1.06 -8.26 6.29
C ILE A 386 -1.06 -8.40 7.82
N PRO A 387 -0.88 -7.29 8.58
CA PRO A 387 -1.01 -7.30 10.03
C PRO A 387 -2.39 -7.77 10.52
N ASP A 388 -2.43 -8.28 11.75
CA ASP A 388 -3.67 -8.61 12.49
C ASP A 388 -4.62 -9.62 11.81
N GLY A 389 -4.12 -10.38 10.83
CA GLY A 389 -4.92 -11.39 10.11
C GLY A 389 -5.94 -10.79 9.13
N LYS A 390 -5.85 -9.48 8.86
CA LYS A 390 -6.73 -8.80 7.90
C LYS A 390 -6.45 -9.22 6.47
N GLN A 391 -7.38 -8.87 5.58
CA GLN A 391 -7.29 -9.22 4.18
C GLN A 391 -6.53 -8.17 3.35
N PHE A 392 -5.73 -8.65 2.40
CA PHE A 392 -5.15 -7.80 1.36
C PHE A 392 -6.27 -7.26 0.48
N LYS A 393 -6.27 -5.95 0.24
CA LYS A 393 -7.23 -5.28 -0.63
C LYS A 393 -6.61 -4.87 -1.95
N ALA A 394 -5.51 -4.11 -1.87
CA ALA A 394 -4.81 -3.59 -3.03
C ALA A 394 -3.35 -3.25 -2.71
N ALA A 395 -2.54 -3.09 -3.74
CA ALA A 395 -1.22 -2.47 -3.67
C ALA A 395 -1.17 -1.29 -4.63
N GLN A 396 -0.65 -0.14 -4.17
CA GLN A 396 -0.35 0.99 -5.06
C GLN A 396 1.10 0.86 -5.54
N THR A 397 1.31 0.97 -6.84
CA THR A 397 2.65 1.04 -7.44
C THR A 397 2.74 2.24 -8.38
N GLY A 398 3.94 2.74 -8.63
CA GLY A 398 4.12 3.86 -9.54
C GLY A 398 3.95 5.25 -8.92
N GLY A 399 3.98 5.34 -7.58
CA GLY A 399 3.80 6.60 -6.87
C GLY A 399 2.38 7.18 -6.99
N PRO A 400 2.21 8.51 -6.81
CA PRO A 400 0.91 9.19 -6.80
C PRO A 400 0.22 9.23 -8.15
N SER A 401 0.98 9.03 -9.22
CA SER A 401 0.44 9.00 -10.59
C SER A 401 0.33 7.57 -11.13
N GLY A 402 0.57 6.57 -10.28
CA GLY A 402 0.41 5.16 -10.61
C GLY A 402 -1.00 4.64 -10.38
N GLY A 403 -1.20 3.35 -10.63
CA GLY A 403 -2.47 2.66 -10.42
C GLY A 403 -2.44 1.75 -9.20
N CYS A 404 -3.60 1.20 -8.85
CA CYS A 404 -3.71 0.16 -7.83
C CYS A 404 -3.85 -1.23 -8.45
N ILE A 405 -3.19 -2.21 -7.85
CA ILE A 405 -3.25 -3.62 -8.18
C ILE A 405 -4.22 -4.26 -7.17
N PRO A 406 -5.43 -4.69 -7.58
CA PRO A 406 -6.41 -5.27 -6.67
C PRO A 406 -6.07 -6.73 -6.34
N ARG A 407 -6.79 -7.30 -5.37
CA ARG A 407 -6.58 -8.68 -4.90
C ARG A 407 -6.62 -9.74 -5.99
N GLU A 408 -7.47 -9.59 -7.01
CA GLU A 408 -7.56 -10.53 -8.14
C GLU A 408 -6.28 -10.60 -8.98
N HIS A 409 -5.41 -9.59 -8.88
CA HIS A 409 -4.12 -9.51 -9.58
C HIS A 409 -2.93 -9.72 -8.64
N LEU A 410 -3.13 -10.37 -7.48
CA LEU A 410 -2.06 -10.62 -6.51
C LEU A 410 -0.91 -11.48 -7.05
N ASP A 411 -1.18 -12.33 -8.05
CA ASP A 411 -0.17 -13.18 -8.72
C ASP A 411 0.46 -12.52 -9.95
N ILE A 412 0.28 -11.20 -10.14
CA ILE A 412 0.88 -10.50 -11.26
C ILE A 412 2.41 -10.48 -11.15
N SER A 413 3.06 -10.76 -12.28
CA SER A 413 4.51 -10.59 -12.46
C SER A 413 4.87 -9.11 -12.38
N MET A 414 5.78 -8.73 -11.48
CA MET A 414 6.18 -7.32 -11.28
C MET A 414 7.15 -6.86 -12.37
N GLU A 415 6.60 -6.47 -13.51
CA GLU A 415 7.36 -6.03 -14.70
C GLU A 415 6.71 -4.82 -15.37
N TYR A 416 7.46 -4.12 -16.22
CA TYR A 416 6.98 -2.88 -16.85
C TYR A 416 5.73 -3.09 -17.71
N ASP A 417 5.68 -4.17 -18.48
CA ASP A 417 4.67 -4.36 -19.50
C ASP A 417 3.38 -4.96 -18.91
N THR A 418 3.51 -5.91 -17.98
CA THR A 418 2.38 -6.51 -17.23
C THR A 418 1.64 -5.48 -16.38
N LEU A 419 2.37 -4.59 -15.70
CA LEU A 419 1.74 -3.54 -14.88
C LEU A 419 0.95 -2.54 -15.72
N LYS A 420 1.44 -2.20 -16.92
CA LYS A 420 0.75 -1.29 -17.84
C LYS A 420 -0.59 -1.85 -18.31
N GLU A 421 -0.71 -3.17 -18.52
CA GLU A 421 -1.94 -3.82 -18.98
C GLU A 421 -3.11 -3.65 -18.00
N ILE A 422 -2.82 -3.58 -16.69
CA ILE A 422 -3.84 -3.38 -15.66
C ILE A 422 -4.05 -1.90 -15.29
N GLY A 423 -3.40 -0.97 -16.00
CA GLY A 423 -3.48 0.46 -15.71
C GLY A 423 -2.63 0.90 -14.51
N SER A 424 -1.65 0.08 -14.12
CA SER A 424 -0.63 0.45 -13.15
C SER A 424 0.71 0.73 -13.85
N MET A 425 1.75 1.04 -13.08
CA MET A 425 3.11 1.22 -13.59
C MET A 425 4.14 0.89 -12.50
N MET A 426 5.37 0.63 -12.95
CA MET A 426 6.50 0.39 -12.05
C MET A 426 6.87 1.66 -11.25
N GLY A 427 6.94 2.81 -11.96
CA GLY A 427 7.44 4.08 -11.42
C GLY A 427 8.83 3.97 -10.81
N SER A 428 9.11 4.82 -9.82
CA SER A 428 10.36 4.75 -9.04
C SER A 428 10.52 3.40 -8.38
N GLY A 429 9.47 2.80 -7.82
CA GLY A 429 9.48 1.49 -7.14
C GLY A 429 8.87 1.51 -5.73
N GLY A 430 8.18 2.60 -5.36
CA GLY A 430 7.29 2.61 -4.20
C GLY A 430 6.17 1.57 -4.32
N LEU A 431 5.99 0.76 -3.27
CA LEU A 431 4.98 -0.29 -3.18
C LEU A 431 4.21 -0.15 -1.86
N ILE A 432 3.03 0.46 -1.92
CA ILE A 432 2.20 0.73 -0.73
C ILE A 432 1.09 -0.29 -0.64
N ILE A 433 1.10 -1.12 0.41
CA ILE A 433 0.12 -2.17 0.65
C ILE A 433 -1.09 -1.63 1.42
N MET A 434 -2.28 -2.02 0.99
CA MET A 434 -3.57 -1.62 1.56
C MET A 434 -4.39 -2.83 1.99
N ASP A 435 -5.04 -2.72 3.14
CA ASP A 435 -5.92 -3.75 3.72
C ASP A 435 -7.39 -3.42 3.50
N GLU A 436 -8.28 -4.31 3.95
CA GLU A 436 -9.74 -4.16 3.84
C GLU A 436 -10.31 -2.91 4.53
N ASP A 437 -9.55 -2.30 5.44
CA ASP A 437 -9.91 -1.07 6.16
C ASP A 437 -9.53 0.22 5.44
N THR A 438 -8.95 0.11 4.23
CA THR A 438 -8.55 1.26 3.43
C THR A 438 -9.68 1.68 2.49
N CYS A 439 -10.04 2.97 2.41
CA CYS A 439 -11.05 3.45 1.46
C CYS A 439 -10.40 3.83 0.13
N MET A 440 -10.83 3.23 -0.99
CA MET A 440 -10.18 3.48 -2.28
C MET A 440 -10.55 4.85 -2.87
N VAL A 441 -11.73 5.39 -2.53
CA VAL A 441 -12.12 6.76 -2.89
C VAL A 441 -11.22 7.78 -2.19
N ASP A 442 -10.94 7.57 -0.90
CA ASP A 442 -10.04 8.43 -0.11
C ASP A 442 -8.58 8.33 -0.59
N VAL A 443 -8.13 7.12 -0.96
CA VAL A 443 -6.82 6.91 -1.58
C VAL A 443 -6.70 7.68 -2.90
N ALA A 444 -7.71 7.60 -3.77
CA ALA A 444 -7.73 8.36 -5.02
C ALA A 444 -7.71 9.88 -4.76
N LYS A 445 -8.47 10.35 -3.75
CA LYS A 445 -8.46 11.75 -3.32
C LYS A 445 -7.07 12.19 -2.84
N PHE A 446 -6.42 11.41 -1.97
CA PHE A 446 -5.09 11.71 -1.43
C PHE A 446 -4.04 11.86 -2.53
N PHE A 447 -3.99 10.93 -3.48
CA PHE A 447 -3.03 11.02 -4.59
C PHE A 447 -3.38 12.13 -5.58
N MET A 448 -4.67 12.42 -5.78
CA MET A 448 -5.07 13.56 -6.60
C MET A 448 -4.71 14.89 -5.94
N GLU A 449 -4.82 15.02 -4.61
CA GLU A 449 -4.37 16.20 -3.86
C GLU A 449 -2.88 16.46 -4.08
N PHE A 450 -2.06 15.41 -4.02
CA PHE A 450 -0.64 15.50 -4.37
C PHE A 450 -0.42 15.95 -5.82
N CYS A 451 -1.15 15.38 -6.78
CA CYS A 451 -1.01 15.79 -8.19
C CYS A 451 -1.41 17.26 -8.42
N VAL A 452 -2.35 17.79 -7.63
CA VAL A 452 -2.74 19.20 -7.64
C VAL A 452 -1.59 20.07 -7.11
N SER A 453 -0.98 19.71 -5.96
CA SER A 453 0.12 20.50 -5.38
C SER A 453 1.38 20.49 -6.25
N GLU A 454 1.65 19.38 -6.93
CA GLU A 454 2.86 19.18 -7.74
C GLU A 454 2.71 19.60 -9.21
N SER A 455 1.56 20.15 -9.59
CA SER A 455 1.38 20.64 -10.95
C SER A 455 2.27 21.87 -11.22
N CYS A 456 3.12 21.80 -12.27
CA CYS A 456 3.89 22.97 -12.71
C CYS A 456 3.03 24.13 -13.26
N GLY A 457 1.71 23.91 -13.43
CA GLY A 457 0.75 24.91 -13.86
C GLY A 457 0.76 25.26 -15.36
N LYS A 458 1.57 24.58 -16.18
CA LYS A 458 1.78 24.94 -17.59
C LYS A 458 0.63 24.55 -18.54
N CYS A 459 0.12 23.32 -18.45
CA CYS A 459 -0.95 22.85 -19.34
C CYS A 459 -2.31 22.85 -18.63
N PRO A 460 -3.39 23.39 -19.25
CA PRO A 460 -4.72 23.40 -18.65
C PRO A 460 -5.27 22.03 -18.25
N PRO A 461 -5.09 20.94 -19.04
CA PRO A 461 -5.59 19.61 -18.64
C PRO A 461 -5.04 19.15 -17.29
N CYS A 462 -3.73 19.32 -17.05
CA CYS A 462 -3.15 18.99 -15.75
C CYS A 462 -3.58 20.01 -14.67
N ARG A 463 -3.38 21.32 -14.90
CA ARG A 463 -3.60 22.35 -13.87
C ARG A 463 -5.05 22.43 -13.38
N VAL A 464 -6.01 22.37 -14.31
CA VAL A 464 -7.43 22.54 -14.00
C VAL A 464 -8.13 21.20 -13.85
N GLY A 465 -7.74 20.20 -14.65
CA GLY A 465 -8.35 18.87 -14.61
C GLY A 465 -8.09 18.14 -13.29
N THR A 466 -6.85 18.14 -12.79
CA THR A 466 -6.54 17.55 -11.47
C THR A 466 -7.35 18.19 -10.34
N GLN A 467 -7.47 19.53 -10.35
CA GLN A 467 -8.27 20.26 -9.37
C GLN A 467 -9.76 19.88 -9.43
N HIS A 468 -10.32 19.70 -10.64
CA HIS A 468 -11.70 19.26 -10.80
C HIS A 468 -11.93 17.83 -10.29
N LEU A 469 -11.00 16.91 -10.59
CA LEU A 469 -11.02 15.55 -10.06
C LEU A 469 -10.95 15.56 -8.53
N TYR A 470 -10.01 16.32 -7.95
CA TYR A 470 -9.88 16.45 -6.49
C TYR A 470 -11.16 16.97 -5.85
N ASN A 471 -11.73 18.07 -6.35
CA ASN A 471 -12.95 18.65 -5.80
C ASN A 471 -14.14 17.68 -5.87
N THR A 472 -14.20 16.86 -6.93
CA THR A 472 -15.25 15.87 -7.11
C THR A 472 -15.08 14.70 -6.15
N LEU A 473 -13.86 14.18 -6.00
CA LEU A 473 -13.54 13.16 -5.00
C LEU A 473 -13.81 13.66 -3.58
N ASP A 474 -13.45 14.91 -3.27
CA ASP A 474 -13.75 15.52 -1.97
C ASP A 474 -15.26 15.57 -1.69
N ARG A 475 -16.09 16.00 -2.66
CA ARG A 475 -17.56 15.93 -2.55
C ARG A 475 -18.06 14.50 -2.33
N ILE A 476 -17.52 13.52 -3.05
CA ILE A 476 -17.90 12.10 -2.87
C ILE A 476 -17.54 11.63 -1.45
N THR A 477 -16.35 11.94 -0.94
CA THR A 477 -15.94 11.59 0.44
C THR A 477 -16.80 12.26 1.52
N LYS A 478 -17.55 13.31 1.17
CA LYS A 478 -18.50 14.02 2.04
C LYS A 478 -19.95 13.60 1.84
N GLY A 479 -20.25 12.69 0.90
CA GLY A 479 -21.62 12.24 0.61
C GLY A 479 -22.44 13.26 -0.19
N GLU A 480 -21.74 14.17 -0.88
CA GLU A 480 -22.30 15.22 -1.75
C GLU A 480 -22.07 14.93 -3.25
N GLY A 481 -21.49 13.77 -3.56
CA GLY A 481 -21.29 13.30 -4.93
C GLY A 481 -22.60 12.88 -5.61
N ARG A 482 -22.58 12.82 -6.93
CA ARG A 482 -23.69 12.39 -7.79
C ARG A 482 -23.23 11.26 -8.69
N LEU A 483 -24.14 10.42 -9.18
CA LEU A 483 -23.76 9.30 -10.05
C LEU A 483 -23.17 9.80 -11.38
N GLU A 484 -23.64 10.94 -11.87
CA GLU A 484 -23.13 11.61 -13.07
C GLU A 484 -21.69 12.13 -12.89
N ASP A 485 -21.23 12.33 -11.65
CA ASP A 485 -19.84 12.71 -11.39
C ASP A 485 -18.87 11.59 -11.82
N LEU A 486 -19.28 10.31 -11.80
CA LEU A 486 -18.43 9.19 -12.20
C LEU A 486 -18.11 9.22 -13.69
N ASP A 487 -19.12 9.44 -14.54
CA ASP A 487 -18.96 9.49 -15.98
C ASP A 487 -18.14 10.73 -16.39
N MET A 488 -18.41 11.88 -15.75
CA MET A 488 -17.64 13.10 -15.96
C MET A 488 -16.17 12.96 -15.56
N MET A 489 -15.88 12.30 -14.42
CA MET A 489 -14.51 12.02 -14.01
C MET A 489 -13.79 11.12 -15.03
N GLU A 490 -14.44 10.07 -15.54
CA GLU A 490 -13.86 9.17 -16.53
C GLU A 490 -13.51 9.90 -17.84
N GLU A 491 -14.41 10.72 -18.37
CA GLU A 491 -14.17 11.56 -19.54
C GLU A 491 -13.01 12.53 -19.32
N LEU A 492 -12.98 13.20 -18.17
CA LEU A 492 -11.93 14.14 -17.80
C LEU A 492 -10.57 13.45 -17.67
N CYS A 493 -10.54 12.25 -17.09
CA CYS A 493 -9.33 11.44 -16.97
C CYS A 493 -8.74 11.08 -18.34
N GLU A 494 -9.56 10.61 -19.27
CA GLU A 494 -9.12 10.27 -20.64
C GLU A 494 -8.64 11.51 -21.41
N MET A 495 -9.32 12.63 -21.23
CA MET A 495 -8.92 13.92 -21.78
C MET A 495 -7.52 14.33 -21.30
N MET A 496 -7.27 14.23 -19.99
CA MET A 496 -5.99 14.57 -19.36
C MET A 496 -4.86 13.67 -19.85
N LYS A 497 -5.10 12.36 -19.99
CA LYS A 497 -4.12 11.39 -20.52
C LYS A 497 -3.61 11.76 -21.91
N ARG A 498 -4.50 12.25 -22.78
CA ARG A 498 -4.18 12.54 -24.18
C ARG A 498 -3.63 13.95 -24.40
N MET A 499 -4.09 14.92 -23.60
CA MET A 499 -3.81 16.34 -23.84
C MET A 499 -2.80 16.98 -22.89
N SER A 500 -2.29 16.23 -21.90
CA SER A 500 -1.23 16.72 -21.01
C SER A 500 0.15 16.68 -21.68
N LEU A 501 0.94 17.72 -21.41
CA LEU A 501 2.25 17.92 -22.04
C LEU A 501 3.32 16.91 -21.60
N CYS A 502 3.31 16.54 -20.32
CA CYS A 502 4.35 15.73 -19.69
C CYS A 502 3.78 14.47 -19.04
N GLY A 503 4.67 13.53 -18.70
CA GLY A 503 4.30 12.25 -18.08
C GLY A 503 3.42 12.41 -16.85
N LEU A 504 3.74 13.34 -15.94
CA LEU A 504 2.93 13.59 -14.73
C LEU A 504 1.48 13.93 -15.05
N GLY A 505 1.22 14.87 -15.97
CA GLY A 505 -0.15 15.23 -16.33
C GLY A 505 -0.88 14.08 -17.04
N GLN A 506 -0.15 13.26 -17.79
CA GLN A 506 -0.70 12.09 -18.47
C GLN A 506 -1.02 10.95 -17.49
N SER A 507 -0.23 10.78 -16.43
CA SER A 507 -0.41 9.69 -15.45
C SER A 507 -1.22 10.08 -14.21
N ALA A 508 -1.33 11.37 -13.88
CA ALA A 508 -2.14 11.86 -12.75
C ALA A 508 -3.58 11.31 -12.67
N PRO A 509 -4.28 11.01 -13.79
CA PRO A 509 -5.60 10.37 -13.75
C PRO A 509 -5.61 8.89 -13.34
N ASN A 510 -4.47 8.19 -13.37
CA ASN A 510 -4.41 6.73 -13.18
C ASN A 510 -4.96 6.24 -11.82
N PRO A 511 -4.70 6.89 -10.66
CA PRO A 511 -5.28 6.46 -9.40
C PRO A 511 -6.81 6.48 -9.43
N VAL A 512 -7.41 7.49 -10.07
CA VAL A 512 -8.87 7.63 -10.19
C VAL A 512 -9.42 6.56 -11.14
N LEU A 513 -8.81 6.39 -12.31
CA LEU A 513 -9.25 5.36 -13.27
C LEU A 513 -9.13 3.95 -12.70
N ALA A 514 -8.02 3.62 -12.04
CA ALA A 514 -7.79 2.31 -11.47
C ALA A 514 -8.80 2.01 -10.34
N THR A 515 -9.01 2.98 -9.43
CA THR A 515 -9.96 2.80 -8.32
C THR A 515 -11.40 2.76 -8.79
N MET A 516 -11.80 3.54 -9.80
CA MET A 516 -13.13 3.42 -10.41
C MET A 516 -13.30 2.08 -11.14
N ARG A 517 -12.26 1.55 -11.78
CA ARG A 517 -12.32 0.26 -12.48
C ARG A 517 -12.52 -0.91 -11.52
N PHE A 518 -11.73 -0.98 -10.46
CA PHE A 518 -11.69 -2.15 -9.56
C PHE A 518 -12.57 -2.00 -8.32
N PHE A 519 -12.86 -0.76 -7.90
CA PHE A 519 -13.57 -0.45 -6.64
C PHE A 519 -14.77 0.47 -6.86
N ARG A 520 -15.42 0.43 -8.05
CA ARG A 520 -16.60 1.25 -8.38
C ARG A 520 -17.68 1.22 -7.30
N ARG A 521 -17.91 0.06 -6.71
CA ARG A 521 -18.89 -0.12 -5.64
C ARG A 521 -18.64 0.80 -4.45
N GLU A 522 -17.39 1.08 -4.09
CA GLU A 522 -17.11 2.02 -3.00
C GLU A 522 -17.56 3.43 -3.36
N TYR A 523 -17.39 3.87 -4.60
CA TYR A 523 -17.91 5.16 -5.06
C TYR A 523 -19.44 5.21 -4.98
N GLU A 524 -20.12 4.16 -5.42
CA GLU A 524 -21.57 4.03 -5.35
C GLU A 524 -22.08 4.03 -3.90
N GLU A 525 -21.40 3.35 -2.99
CA GLU A 525 -21.70 3.36 -1.54
C GLU A 525 -21.57 4.77 -0.95
N HIS A 526 -20.54 5.54 -1.36
CA HIS A 526 -20.37 6.93 -0.90
C HIS A 526 -21.47 7.86 -1.44
N ILE A 527 -21.90 7.67 -2.70
CA ILE A 527 -22.88 8.53 -3.37
C ILE A 527 -24.31 8.20 -2.95
N VAL A 528 -24.69 6.91 -3.00
CA VAL A 528 -26.08 6.45 -2.82
C VAL A 528 -26.38 6.13 -1.36
N GLU A 529 -25.51 5.34 -0.72
CA GLU A 529 -25.71 4.90 0.67
C GLU A 529 -25.22 5.94 1.68
N LYS A 530 -24.42 6.93 1.23
CA LYS A 530 -23.72 7.89 2.08
C LYS A 530 -22.92 7.18 3.16
N ARG A 531 -22.20 6.13 2.76
CA ARG A 531 -21.51 5.21 3.65
C ARG A 531 -20.10 4.93 3.16
N CYS A 532 -19.16 4.82 4.10
CA CYS A 532 -17.78 4.43 3.80
C CYS A 532 -17.47 3.11 4.49
N HIS A 533 -17.54 1.98 3.80
CA HIS A 533 -17.32 0.66 4.42
C HIS A 533 -16.02 0.58 5.25
N ALA A 534 -14.94 1.17 4.75
CA ALA A 534 -13.65 1.27 5.42
C ALA A 534 -13.71 2.05 6.76
N GLY A 535 -14.60 3.05 6.86
CA GLY A 535 -14.79 3.88 8.05
C GLY A 535 -13.78 5.03 8.18
N VAL A 536 -13.22 5.48 7.05
CA VAL A 536 -12.19 6.54 7.00
C VAL A 536 -12.81 7.93 6.73
N CYS A 537 -13.79 8.00 5.84
CA CYS A 537 -14.48 9.24 5.46
C CYS A 537 -15.45 9.72 6.56
N GLN A 538 -14.93 10.47 7.54
CA GLN A 538 -15.68 10.86 8.75
C GLN A 538 -16.97 11.64 8.48
N ALA A 539 -17.06 12.37 7.36
CA ALA A 539 -18.25 13.14 7.01
C ALA A 539 -19.48 12.27 6.71
N LEU A 540 -19.29 10.96 6.45
CA LEU A 540 -20.36 10.03 6.10
C LEU A 540 -21.04 9.37 7.30
N PHE A 541 -20.52 9.54 8.52
CA PHE A 541 -21.08 8.86 9.68
C PHE A 541 -20.82 9.59 10.99
N THR A 542 -21.73 9.43 11.95
CA THR A 542 -21.55 9.97 13.30
C THR A 542 -20.57 9.12 14.11
N ALA A 543 -20.68 7.79 14.00
CA ALA A 543 -19.80 6.86 14.68
C ALA A 543 -19.41 5.66 13.80
N PRO A 544 -18.18 5.12 13.92
CA PRO A 544 -17.74 3.96 13.14
C PRO A 544 -18.62 2.72 13.32
N CYS A 545 -19.20 2.53 14.51
CA CYS A 545 -20.08 1.39 14.80
C CYS A 545 -21.43 1.47 14.08
N GLU A 546 -21.96 2.68 13.85
CA GLU A 546 -23.14 2.92 13.03
C GLU A 546 -22.80 2.64 11.55
N ASN A 547 -21.72 3.23 11.06
CA ASN A 547 -21.23 3.02 9.69
C ASN A 547 -20.90 1.57 9.38
N ALA A 548 -20.38 0.80 10.34
CA ALA A 548 -20.11 -0.62 10.16
C ALA A 548 -21.41 -1.46 10.08
N CYS A 549 -22.53 -0.97 10.62
CA CYS A 549 -23.78 -1.69 10.62
C CYS A 549 -24.41 -1.69 9.20
N PRO A 550 -24.66 -2.86 8.58
CA PRO A 550 -25.32 -2.94 7.28
C PRO A 550 -26.76 -2.41 7.28
N CYS A 551 -27.40 -2.38 8.45
CA CYS A 551 -28.73 -1.80 8.63
C CYS A 551 -28.69 -0.32 9.03
N ASN A 552 -27.50 0.28 9.11
CA ASN A 552 -27.27 1.66 9.55
C ASN A 552 -27.97 2.00 10.89
N VAL A 553 -27.89 1.09 11.86
CA VAL A 553 -28.46 1.29 13.19
C VAL A 553 -27.52 2.15 14.01
N ASP A 554 -28.04 3.19 14.68
CA ASP A 554 -27.27 4.07 15.57
C ASP A 554 -26.79 3.35 16.84
N ALA A 555 -25.71 2.59 16.69
CA ALA A 555 -25.09 1.85 17.77
C ALA A 555 -24.51 2.75 18.86
N SER A 556 -23.97 3.91 18.49
CA SER A 556 -23.49 4.91 19.45
C SER A 556 -24.61 5.39 20.36
N GLY A 557 -25.74 5.79 19.78
CA GLY A 557 -26.86 6.37 20.51
C GLY A 557 -27.49 5.36 21.46
N TYR A 558 -27.81 4.14 21.01
CA TYR A 558 -28.46 3.17 21.91
C TYR A 558 -27.50 2.63 22.98
N VAL A 559 -26.19 2.59 22.73
CA VAL A 559 -25.20 2.26 23.75
C VAL A 559 -25.14 3.35 24.82
N GLN A 560 -25.15 4.63 24.41
CA GLN A 560 -25.17 5.76 25.34
C GLN A 560 -26.45 5.76 26.20
N LEU A 561 -27.62 5.59 25.58
CA LEU A 561 -28.89 5.51 26.29
C LEU A 561 -28.92 4.31 27.26
N ALA A 562 -28.39 3.16 26.87
CA ALA A 562 -28.26 2.01 27.76
C ALA A 562 -27.31 2.29 28.93
N ALA A 563 -26.21 3.00 28.71
CA ALA A 563 -25.28 3.39 29.78
C ALA A 563 -25.93 4.37 30.79
N GLU A 564 -26.87 5.20 30.35
CA GLU A 564 -27.68 6.09 31.19
C GLU A 564 -28.84 5.37 31.91
N GLY A 565 -29.01 4.05 31.69
CA GLY A 565 -30.13 3.27 32.24
C GLY A 565 -31.46 3.47 31.50
N ARG A 566 -31.45 4.15 30.35
CA ARG A 566 -32.63 4.45 29.53
C ARG A 566 -32.88 3.33 28.50
N PHE A 567 -33.14 2.12 28.98
CA PHE A 567 -33.20 0.93 28.13
C PHE A 567 -34.35 0.93 27.11
N LEU A 568 -35.50 1.51 27.47
CA LEU A 568 -36.64 1.63 26.56
C LEU A 568 -36.34 2.57 25.39
N ASP A 569 -35.73 3.72 25.69
CA ASP A 569 -35.30 4.68 24.67
C ASP A 569 -34.23 4.07 23.76
N ALA A 570 -33.27 3.34 24.33
CA ALA A 570 -32.25 2.61 23.57
C ALA A 570 -32.88 1.57 22.61
N LEU A 571 -33.88 0.82 23.09
CA LEU A 571 -34.60 -0.16 22.30
C LEU A 571 -35.39 0.51 21.16
N GLN A 572 -36.06 1.63 21.45
CA GLN A 572 -36.81 2.39 20.45
C GLN A 572 -35.90 2.97 19.37
N LEU A 573 -34.74 3.53 19.76
CA LEU A 573 -33.73 4.05 18.83
C LEU A 573 -33.21 2.94 17.89
N HIS A 574 -32.91 1.74 18.41
CA HIS A 574 -32.53 0.61 17.55
C HIS A 574 -33.63 0.29 16.50
N ARG A 575 -34.90 0.33 16.93
CA ARG A 575 -36.08 0.01 16.11
C ARG A 575 -36.44 1.07 15.07
N GLU A 576 -35.78 2.22 15.07
CA GLU A 576 -35.91 3.18 13.97
C GLU A 576 -35.38 2.61 12.66
N ARG A 577 -34.40 1.70 12.73
CA ARG A 577 -33.73 1.12 11.56
C ARG A 577 -33.93 -0.39 11.45
N ASN A 578 -33.99 -1.12 12.57
CA ASN A 578 -34.17 -2.58 12.55
C ASN A 578 -35.10 -3.04 13.70
N PRO A 579 -36.26 -3.66 13.39
CA PRO A 579 -37.23 -4.05 14.40
C PRO A 579 -36.88 -5.31 15.20
N LEU A 580 -35.76 -5.98 14.89
CA LEU A 580 -35.39 -7.29 15.41
C LEU A 580 -34.12 -7.26 16.31
N PRO A 581 -34.05 -6.41 17.37
CA PRO A 581 -32.89 -6.34 18.26
C PRO A 581 -32.59 -7.66 18.98
N ALA A 582 -33.60 -8.42 19.43
CA ALA A 582 -33.41 -9.64 20.18
C ALA A 582 -32.79 -10.76 19.32
N ILE A 583 -33.24 -10.89 18.08
CA ILE A 583 -32.64 -11.77 17.07
C ILE A 583 -31.22 -11.27 16.74
N CYS A 584 -31.03 -9.97 16.44
CA CYS A 584 -29.72 -9.43 16.08
C CYS A 584 -28.69 -9.61 17.21
N GLY A 585 -29.07 -9.43 18.47
CA GLY A 585 -28.22 -9.67 19.65
C GLY A 585 -27.75 -11.13 19.78
N ARG A 586 -28.34 -12.07 19.03
CA ARG A 586 -28.00 -13.49 19.05
C ARG A 586 -27.33 -13.99 17.79
N VAL A 587 -27.71 -13.52 16.60
CA VAL A 587 -27.22 -14.13 15.35
C VAL A 587 -26.50 -13.19 14.39
N CYS A 588 -26.50 -11.87 14.65
CA CYS A 588 -25.68 -10.95 13.86
C CYS A 588 -24.18 -11.29 14.03
N HIS A 589 -23.36 -10.95 13.04
CA HIS A 589 -21.90 -11.10 13.08
C HIS A 589 -21.20 -9.89 13.75
N HIS A 590 -21.95 -8.82 14.09
CA HIS A 590 -21.52 -7.64 14.86
C HIS A 590 -20.32 -6.86 14.29
N PRO A 591 -20.39 -6.41 13.03
CA PRO A 591 -19.33 -5.59 12.43
C PRO A 591 -19.12 -4.26 13.18
N CYS A 592 -20.18 -3.78 13.86
CA CYS A 592 -20.12 -2.62 14.75
C CYS A 592 -19.10 -2.74 15.90
N MET A 593 -18.78 -3.97 16.34
CA MET A 593 -17.75 -4.21 17.36
C MET A 593 -16.35 -4.18 16.75
N GLU A 594 -16.17 -4.70 15.54
CA GLU A 594 -14.88 -4.74 14.84
C GLU A 594 -14.34 -3.32 14.56
N LYS A 595 -15.23 -2.39 14.20
CA LYS A 595 -14.87 -0.98 13.94
C LYS A 595 -14.95 -0.08 15.19
N CYS A 596 -15.17 -0.64 16.37
CA CYS A 596 -15.33 0.15 17.59
C CYS A 596 -14.02 0.87 17.96
N ARG A 597 -14.02 2.22 18.03
CA ARG A 597 -12.83 3.01 18.38
C ARG A 597 -12.21 2.61 19.72
N ARG A 598 -13.02 2.17 20.69
CA ARG A 598 -12.52 1.72 22.00
C ARG A 598 -11.57 0.52 21.90
N GLY A 599 -11.75 -0.34 20.89
CA GLY A 599 -10.85 -1.46 20.60
C GLY A 599 -9.42 -1.03 20.24
N GLN A 600 -9.21 0.23 19.85
CA GLN A 600 -7.86 0.77 19.61
C GLN A 600 -7.15 1.16 20.91
N THR A 601 -7.88 1.26 22.03
CA THR A 601 -7.33 1.58 23.35
C THR A 601 -7.22 0.33 24.22
N ASP A 602 -8.31 -0.45 24.33
CA ASP A 602 -8.34 -1.69 25.10
C ASP A 602 -9.18 -2.77 24.41
N LYS A 603 -10.50 -2.80 24.60
CA LYS A 603 -11.42 -3.79 24.05
C LYS A 603 -12.64 -3.12 23.43
N PRO A 604 -13.16 -3.65 22.31
CA PRO A 604 -14.43 -3.19 21.77
C PRO A 604 -15.56 -3.26 22.80
N ILE A 605 -16.52 -2.33 22.69
CA ILE A 605 -17.78 -2.42 23.44
C ILE A 605 -18.54 -3.65 22.93
N ASP A 606 -19.08 -4.46 23.84
CA ASP A 606 -19.93 -5.60 23.49
C ASP A 606 -21.35 -5.14 23.11
N ILE A 607 -21.42 -4.52 21.92
CA ILE A 607 -22.65 -3.97 21.34
C ILE A 607 -23.69 -5.09 21.15
N ARG A 608 -23.24 -6.32 20.88
CA ARG A 608 -24.10 -7.51 20.81
C ARG A 608 -24.82 -7.76 22.12
N ALA A 609 -24.08 -7.82 23.22
CA ALA A 609 -24.62 -8.10 24.54
C ALA A 609 -25.56 -6.98 24.97
N ILE A 610 -25.20 -5.71 24.73
CA ILE A 610 -26.06 -4.55 25.00
C ILE A 610 -27.37 -4.69 24.24
N LYS A 611 -27.32 -5.00 22.93
CA LYS A 611 -28.52 -5.19 22.10
C LYS A 611 -29.42 -6.31 22.64
N ARG A 612 -28.82 -7.43 23.07
CA ARG A 612 -29.56 -8.53 23.71
C ARG A 612 -30.17 -8.09 25.04
N TYR A 613 -29.45 -7.30 25.84
CA TYR A 613 -29.91 -6.82 27.13
C TYR A 613 -31.07 -5.83 27.01
N ILE A 614 -30.96 -4.80 26.17
CA ILE A 614 -32.05 -3.82 25.96
C ILE A 614 -33.33 -4.49 25.43
N SER A 615 -33.22 -5.57 24.65
CA SER A 615 -34.38 -6.32 24.17
C SER A 615 -35.19 -7.03 25.27
N LEU A 616 -34.62 -7.22 26.47
CA LEU A 616 -35.35 -7.83 27.60
C LEU A 616 -36.47 -6.92 28.11
N TYR A 617 -36.31 -5.60 27.95
CA TYR A 617 -37.28 -4.58 28.34
C TYR A 617 -38.43 -4.42 27.31
N GLU A 618 -38.45 -5.21 26.24
CA GLU A 618 -39.50 -5.15 25.22
C GLU A 618 -40.91 -5.35 25.80
N ARG A 619 -41.06 -6.16 26.86
CA ARG A 619 -42.35 -6.41 27.51
C ARG A 619 -42.95 -5.17 28.18
N GLU A 620 -42.13 -4.15 28.42
CA GLU A 620 -42.54 -2.89 29.05
C GLU A 620 -42.98 -1.84 28.02
N LEU A 621 -42.80 -2.09 26.71
CA LEU A 621 -43.27 -1.21 25.65
C LEU A 621 -44.70 -1.57 25.22
N PRO A 622 -45.70 -0.70 25.44
CA PRO A 622 -47.02 -0.91 24.87
C PRO A 622 -46.93 -0.78 23.34
N ILE A 623 -47.31 -1.84 22.63
CA ILE A 623 -47.38 -1.83 21.15
C ILE A 623 -48.75 -1.28 20.76
N GLU A 624 -48.77 -0.10 20.15
CA GLU A 624 -50.01 0.49 19.65
C GLU A 624 -50.47 -0.25 18.39
N ARG A 625 -51.73 -0.73 18.42
CA ARG A 625 -52.35 -1.32 17.24
C ARG A 625 -52.70 -0.23 16.24
N ILE A 626 -52.08 -0.28 15.07
CA ILE A 626 -52.26 0.73 14.03
C ILE A 626 -53.48 0.35 13.19
N LYS A 627 -54.49 1.22 13.17
CA LYS A 627 -55.62 1.05 12.26
C LYS A 627 -55.15 1.38 10.84
N PRO A 628 -55.30 0.47 9.87
CA PRO A 628 -54.90 0.76 8.50
C PRO A 628 -55.74 1.92 7.94
N ALA A 629 -55.06 2.89 7.33
CA ALA A 629 -55.66 4.05 6.68
C ALA A 629 -55.26 4.17 5.19
N LYS A 630 -54.40 3.26 4.72
CA LYS A 630 -53.87 3.23 3.35
C LYS A 630 -54.14 1.90 2.68
N ASP A 631 -53.69 1.81 1.43
CA ASP A 631 -53.82 0.64 0.58
C ASP A 631 -53.27 -0.66 1.19
N LYS A 632 -53.73 -1.77 0.61
CA LYS A 632 -53.31 -3.11 0.98
C LYS A 632 -51.99 -3.49 0.31
N VAL A 633 -51.05 -4.04 1.08
CA VAL A 633 -49.73 -4.49 0.58
C VAL A 633 -49.50 -5.94 0.95
N ALA A 634 -49.08 -6.73 -0.04
CA ALA A 634 -48.69 -8.13 0.16
C ALA A 634 -47.17 -8.27 0.31
N ILE A 635 -46.72 -9.10 1.25
CA ILE A 635 -45.31 -9.45 1.43
C ILE A 635 -45.18 -10.97 1.31
N VAL A 636 -44.34 -11.45 0.39
CA VAL A 636 -44.07 -12.87 0.22
C VAL A 636 -42.81 -13.23 1.00
N GLY A 637 -42.96 -14.06 2.04
CA GLY A 637 -41.89 -14.50 2.95
C GLY A 637 -41.89 -13.77 4.29
N THR A 638 -41.74 -14.53 5.38
CA THR A 638 -41.67 -14.00 6.76
C THR A 638 -40.25 -14.04 7.35
N GLY A 639 -39.23 -14.01 6.49
CA GLY A 639 -37.84 -13.85 6.91
C GLY A 639 -37.53 -12.44 7.46
N PRO A 640 -36.26 -12.16 7.80
CA PRO A 640 -35.87 -10.88 8.43
C PRO A 640 -36.24 -9.66 7.58
N ALA A 641 -36.05 -9.75 6.25
CA ALA A 641 -36.44 -8.69 5.32
C ALA A 641 -37.96 -8.49 5.30
N GLY A 642 -38.75 -9.56 5.20
CA GLY A 642 -40.21 -9.50 5.19
C GLY A 642 -40.78 -8.90 6.47
N LEU A 643 -40.29 -9.36 7.63
CA LEU A 643 -40.68 -8.83 8.95
C LEU A 643 -40.34 -7.34 9.08
N THR A 644 -39.17 -6.93 8.59
CA THR A 644 -38.74 -5.52 8.60
C THR A 644 -39.62 -4.65 7.73
N ILE A 645 -39.93 -5.09 6.50
CA ILE A 645 -40.85 -4.38 5.60
C ILE A 645 -42.23 -4.27 6.25
N ALA A 646 -42.75 -5.36 6.82
CA ALA A 646 -44.06 -5.38 7.45
C ALA A 646 -44.16 -4.38 8.61
N TYR A 647 -43.15 -4.35 9.49
CA TYR A 647 -43.05 -3.39 10.58
C TYR A 647 -43.13 -1.93 10.10
N PHE A 648 -42.31 -1.55 9.11
CA PHE A 648 -42.29 -0.17 8.63
C PHE A 648 -43.53 0.22 7.82
N LEU A 649 -44.12 -0.70 7.05
CA LEU A 649 -45.37 -0.44 6.33
C LEU A 649 -46.56 -0.30 7.28
N ALA A 650 -46.64 -1.13 8.31
CA ALA A 650 -47.65 -0.99 9.36
C ALA A 650 -47.54 0.37 10.05
N ARG A 651 -46.33 0.82 10.43
CA ARG A 651 -46.07 2.16 10.99
C ARG A 651 -46.49 3.31 10.08
N LYS A 652 -46.45 3.10 8.77
CA LYS A 652 -46.90 4.07 7.76
C LYS A 652 -48.41 4.01 7.49
N GLY A 653 -49.15 3.11 8.15
CA GLY A 653 -50.61 2.98 8.09
C GLY A 653 -51.15 2.09 6.97
N TYR A 654 -50.31 1.27 6.32
CA TYR A 654 -50.75 0.34 5.27
C TYR A 654 -51.40 -0.93 5.84
N ASP A 655 -52.35 -1.51 5.12
CA ASP A 655 -52.93 -2.83 5.47
C ASP A 655 -52.00 -3.94 4.95
N VAL A 656 -51.19 -4.49 5.85
CA VAL A 656 -50.12 -5.44 5.49
C VAL A 656 -50.56 -6.88 5.71
N VAL A 657 -50.40 -7.71 4.68
CA VAL A 657 -50.57 -9.16 4.75
C VAL A 657 -49.30 -9.86 4.26
N MET A 658 -48.76 -10.73 5.09
CA MET A 658 -47.61 -11.57 4.78
C MET A 658 -48.06 -12.97 4.39
N PHE A 659 -47.38 -13.59 3.42
CA PHE A 659 -47.61 -14.96 2.98
C PHE A 659 -46.36 -15.79 3.28
N GLU A 660 -46.53 -16.85 4.08
CA GLU A 660 -45.47 -17.77 4.46
C GLU A 660 -45.73 -19.15 3.87
N SER A 661 -44.71 -19.72 3.24
CA SER A 661 -44.75 -21.08 2.69
C SER A 661 -44.76 -22.16 3.77
N MET A 662 -44.26 -21.85 4.96
CA MET A 662 -44.10 -22.76 6.08
C MET A 662 -45.25 -22.62 7.11
N PRO A 663 -45.40 -23.60 8.04
CA PRO A 663 -46.43 -23.54 9.09
C PRO A 663 -46.18 -22.47 10.16
N TYR A 664 -44.95 -21.95 10.27
CA TYR A 664 -44.56 -20.98 11.28
C TYR A 664 -43.78 -19.82 10.64
N PRO A 665 -43.85 -18.61 11.22
CA PRO A 665 -43.15 -17.44 10.70
C PRO A 665 -41.66 -17.45 11.05
N GLY A 666 -40.88 -16.63 10.35
CA GLY A 666 -39.46 -16.39 10.62
C GLY A 666 -38.52 -16.82 9.49
N GLY A 667 -39.02 -17.55 8.49
CA GLY A 667 -38.22 -18.00 7.34
C GLY A 667 -36.89 -18.66 7.78
N THR A 668 -35.77 -18.22 7.19
CA THR A 668 -34.43 -18.73 7.52
C THR A 668 -34.03 -18.56 8.99
N LEU A 669 -34.58 -17.57 9.71
CA LEU A 669 -34.31 -17.40 11.15
C LEU A 669 -34.82 -18.61 11.94
N ARG A 670 -35.98 -19.14 11.55
CA ARG A 670 -36.60 -20.30 12.19
C ARG A 670 -36.07 -21.61 11.60
N PHE A 671 -36.02 -21.74 10.28
CA PHE A 671 -35.73 -23.04 9.66
C PHE A 671 -34.26 -23.24 9.28
N GLY A 672 -33.47 -22.17 9.22
CA GLY A 672 -32.05 -22.22 8.86
C GLY A 672 -31.09 -22.03 10.04
N ILE A 673 -31.58 -21.68 11.24
CA ILE A 673 -30.73 -21.49 12.43
C ILE A 673 -31.17 -22.47 13.52
N PRO A 674 -30.25 -23.29 14.07
CA PRO A 674 -30.54 -24.20 15.18
C PRO A 674 -31.08 -23.46 16.42
N GLY A 675 -32.03 -24.10 17.11
CA GLY A 675 -32.71 -23.53 18.27
C GLY A 675 -31.80 -23.14 19.44
N TYR A 676 -30.67 -23.83 19.63
CA TYR A 676 -29.69 -23.47 20.67
C TYR A 676 -28.99 -22.14 20.40
N ARG A 677 -28.87 -21.72 19.13
CA ARG A 677 -28.26 -20.45 18.72
C ARG A 677 -29.29 -19.33 18.64
N LEU A 678 -30.49 -19.65 18.15
CA LEU A 678 -31.63 -18.73 18.11
C LEU A 678 -32.91 -19.43 18.63
N PRO A 679 -33.23 -19.23 19.91
CA PRO A 679 -34.42 -19.82 20.53
C PRO A 679 -35.71 -19.39 19.83
N ARG A 680 -36.69 -20.30 19.73
CA ARG A 680 -37.92 -20.09 18.96
C ARG A 680 -38.85 -19.06 19.62
N ASP A 681 -38.90 -19.04 20.94
CA ASP A 681 -39.63 -18.06 21.75
C ASP A 681 -39.16 -16.62 21.46
N ILE A 682 -37.88 -16.41 21.19
CA ILE A 682 -37.34 -15.09 20.81
C ILE A 682 -37.86 -14.66 19.43
N ILE A 683 -37.91 -15.58 18.46
CA ILE A 683 -38.49 -15.30 17.14
C ILE A 683 -39.97 -14.99 17.30
N ASP A 684 -40.69 -15.81 18.06
CA ASP A 684 -42.13 -15.65 18.27
C ASP A 684 -42.47 -14.33 18.97
N GLN A 685 -41.64 -13.89 19.92
CA GLN A 685 -41.81 -12.60 20.59
C GLN A 685 -41.71 -11.43 19.61
N GLU A 686 -40.67 -11.35 18.78
CA GLU A 686 -40.50 -10.23 17.84
C GLU A 686 -41.49 -10.29 16.66
N VAL A 687 -41.90 -11.50 16.24
CA VAL A 687 -43.00 -11.65 15.26
C VAL A 687 -44.32 -11.21 15.88
N LYS A 688 -44.60 -11.63 17.12
CA LYS A 688 -45.83 -11.24 17.82
C LYS A 688 -45.93 -9.72 17.92
N MET A 689 -44.82 -9.05 18.24
CA MET A 689 -44.76 -7.58 18.28
C MET A 689 -45.25 -6.95 16.97
N ILE A 690 -44.79 -7.47 15.82
CA ILE A 690 -45.20 -6.97 14.50
C ILE A 690 -46.68 -7.29 14.23
N THR A 691 -47.17 -8.47 14.61
CA THR A 691 -48.59 -8.83 14.43
C THR A 691 -49.53 -8.03 15.33
N ASP A 692 -49.10 -7.67 16.55
CA ASP A 692 -49.85 -6.85 17.49
C ASP A 692 -50.10 -5.43 16.94
N MET A 693 -49.22 -4.95 16.04
CA MET A 693 -49.40 -3.69 15.31
C MET A 693 -50.52 -3.74 14.26
N GLY A 694 -51.04 -4.94 13.92
CA GLY A 694 -52.10 -5.14 12.94
C GLY A 694 -51.68 -5.89 11.67
N VAL A 695 -50.43 -6.35 11.58
CA VAL A 695 -49.94 -7.16 10.45
C VAL A 695 -50.55 -8.56 10.50
N ARG A 696 -51.06 -9.05 9.37
CA ARG A 696 -51.60 -10.42 9.25
C ARG A 696 -50.61 -11.35 8.54
N ILE A 697 -50.55 -12.61 8.96
CA ILE A 697 -49.72 -13.64 8.33
C ILE A 697 -50.62 -14.80 7.90
N VAL A 698 -50.47 -15.23 6.64
CA VAL A 698 -51.14 -16.40 6.08
C VAL A 698 -50.09 -17.48 5.85
N TYR A 699 -50.24 -18.61 6.55
CA TYR A 699 -49.30 -19.73 6.53
C TYR A 699 -49.63 -20.75 5.45
N ASN A 700 -48.67 -21.62 5.13
CA ASN A 700 -48.79 -22.69 4.14
C ASN A 700 -49.20 -22.21 2.74
N VAL A 701 -48.80 -20.98 2.38
CA VAL A 701 -49.04 -20.37 1.06
C VAL A 701 -47.72 -20.12 0.37
N LYS A 702 -47.39 -20.97 -0.61
CA LYS A 702 -46.23 -20.81 -1.48
C LYS A 702 -46.60 -20.01 -2.72
N ALA A 703 -46.03 -18.81 -2.85
CA ALA A 703 -46.17 -18.00 -4.05
C ALA A 703 -45.66 -18.77 -5.29
N GLY A 704 -46.41 -18.68 -6.40
CA GLY A 704 -46.18 -19.44 -7.63
C GLY A 704 -46.77 -20.86 -7.64
N LYS A 705 -47.26 -21.38 -6.50
CA LYS A 705 -47.99 -22.66 -6.42
C LYS A 705 -49.41 -22.49 -5.89
N ASN A 706 -49.55 -21.86 -4.73
CA ASN A 706 -50.85 -21.65 -4.07
C ASN A 706 -51.48 -20.30 -4.44
N ILE A 707 -50.65 -19.31 -4.77
CA ILE A 707 -51.09 -17.97 -5.17
C ILE A 707 -50.07 -17.36 -6.14
N THR A 708 -50.53 -16.74 -7.20
CA THR A 708 -49.71 -16.04 -8.19
C THR A 708 -49.63 -14.54 -7.88
N LEU A 709 -48.65 -13.85 -8.47
CA LEU A 709 -48.54 -12.40 -8.32
C LEU A 709 -49.76 -11.67 -8.91
N GLU A 710 -50.27 -12.14 -10.04
CA GLU A 710 -51.48 -11.58 -10.67
C GLU A 710 -52.72 -11.72 -9.77
N GLU A 711 -52.88 -12.87 -9.11
CA GLU A 711 -53.98 -13.08 -8.17
C GLU A 711 -53.87 -12.15 -6.97
N LEU A 712 -52.67 -11.85 -6.46
CA LEU A 712 -52.50 -10.84 -5.42
C LEU A 712 -52.99 -9.47 -5.88
N PHE A 713 -52.62 -9.02 -7.08
CA PHE A 713 -53.15 -7.75 -7.59
C PHE A 713 -54.67 -7.77 -7.78
N LYS A 714 -55.25 -8.89 -8.23
CA LYS A 714 -56.71 -9.08 -8.34
C LYS A 714 -57.42 -9.07 -6.98
N LEU A 715 -56.76 -9.52 -5.92
CA LEU A 715 -57.24 -9.46 -4.53
C LEU A 715 -57.14 -8.06 -3.89
N GLY A 716 -56.77 -7.04 -4.68
CA GLY A 716 -56.75 -5.65 -4.28
C GLY A 716 -55.46 -5.19 -3.60
N TYR A 717 -54.41 -6.01 -3.60
CA TYR A 717 -53.08 -5.56 -3.15
C TYR A 717 -52.49 -4.59 -4.19
N LYS A 718 -52.12 -3.37 -3.76
CA LYS A 718 -51.55 -2.35 -4.66
C LYS A 718 -50.06 -2.53 -4.91
N ALA A 719 -49.37 -3.21 -4.00
CA ALA A 719 -47.97 -3.55 -4.13
C ALA A 719 -47.72 -4.95 -3.57
N VAL A 720 -46.73 -5.63 -4.15
CA VAL A 720 -46.26 -6.94 -3.69
C VAL A 720 -44.74 -6.87 -3.50
N CYS A 721 -44.28 -7.12 -2.28
CA CYS A 721 -42.85 -7.21 -1.95
C CYS A 721 -42.44 -8.68 -1.87
N ILE A 722 -41.44 -9.09 -2.66
CA ILE A 722 -40.91 -10.46 -2.64
C ILE A 722 -39.68 -10.50 -1.73
N ALA A 723 -39.81 -11.13 -0.56
CA ALA A 723 -38.80 -11.21 0.50
C ALA A 723 -38.48 -12.67 0.89
N ILE A 724 -38.28 -13.52 -0.12
CA ILE A 724 -38.10 -14.98 0.04
C ILE A 724 -36.71 -15.39 0.55
N GLY A 725 -35.73 -14.47 0.56
CA GLY A 725 -34.39 -14.69 1.09
C GLY A 725 -33.58 -15.80 0.42
N ALA A 726 -32.36 -16.02 0.93
CA ALA A 726 -31.47 -17.11 0.49
C ALA A 726 -31.82 -18.41 1.23
N HIS A 727 -32.77 -19.17 0.68
CA HIS A 727 -33.26 -20.43 1.25
C HIS A 727 -32.78 -21.67 0.48
N VAL A 728 -31.93 -21.47 -0.53
CA VAL A 728 -31.36 -22.52 -1.39
C VAL A 728 -29.91 -22.78 -0.97
N SER A 729 -29.53 -24.05 -0.87
CA SER A 729 -28.15 -24.46 -0.57
C SER A 729 -27.20 -24.06 -1.71
N TYR A 730 -26.02 -23.52 -1.37
CA TYR A 730 -24.94 -23.35 -2.34
C TYR A 730 -24.41 -24.72 -2.78
N LYS A 731 -24.18 -24.87 -4.09
CA LYS A 731 -23.49 -26.03 -4.66
C LYS A 731 -21.99 -25.79 -4.59
N LEU A 732 -21.22 -26.84 -4.29
CA LEU A 732 -19.77 -26.75 -4.16
C LEU A 732 -19.06 -26.89 -5.51
N GLY A 733 -19.75 -27.35 -6.55
CA GLY A 733 -19.21 -27.54 -7.89
C GLY A 733 -18.20 -28.69 -7.96
N VAL A 734 -18.26 -29.64 -7.02
CA VAL A 734 -17.32 -30.77 -6.92
C VAL A 734 -17.95 -32.06 -7.46
N PRO A 735 -17.16 -32.96 -8.07
CA PRO A 735 -17.67 -34.26 -8.50
C PRO A 735 -18.33 -35.02 -7.34
N GLY A 736 -19.52 -35.58 -7.60
CA GLY A 736 -20.27 -36.35 -6.60
C GLY A 736 -21.28 -35.56 -5.77
N GLU A 737 -21.38 -34.23 -5.92
CA GLU A 737 -22.34 -33.42 -5.15
C GLU A 737 -23.84 -33.69 -5.48
N GLN A 738 -24.12 -34.45 -6.54
CA GLN A 738 -25.48 -34.86 -6.95
C GLN A 738 -25.79 -36.32 -6.60
N LEU A 739 -24.90 -37.02 -5.86
CA LEU A 739 -25.11 -38.42 -5.49
C LEU A 739 -26.25 -38.57 -4.48
N ALA A 740 -26.93 -39.71 -4.54
CA ALA A 740 -27.96 -40.07 -3.56
C ALA A 740 -27.37 -40.11 -2.14
N GLY A 741 -28.01 -39.41 -1.21
CA GLY A 741 -27.56 -39.27 0.18
C GLY A 741 -26.77 -37.99 0.48
N VAL A 742 -26.34 -37.23 -0.55
CA VAL A 742 -25.78 -35.89 -0.37
C VAL A 742 -26.93 -34.89 -0.22
N MET A 743 -26.95 -34.16 0.89
CA MET A 743 -28.01 -33.20 1.21
C MET A 743 -27.43 -31.79 1.33
N GLY A 744 -28.14 -30.81 0.78
CA GLY A 744 -27.80 -29.41 0.98
C GLY A 744 -28.00 -29.00 2.44
N GLY A 745 -27.07 -28.22 2.99
CA GLY A 745 -27.13 -27.82 4.41
C GLY A 745 -28.41 -27.08 4.78
N MET A 746 -28.98 -26.27 3.87
CA MET A 746 -30.24 -25.57 4.12
C MET A 746 -31.44 -26.51 4.16
N ASP A 747 -31.43 -27.55 3.31
CA ASP A 747 -32.48 -28.55 3.27
C ASP A 747 -32.44 -29.41 4.54
N PHE A 748 -31.26 -29.87 4.94
CA PHE A 748 -31.06 -30.58 6.20
C PHE A 748 -31.54 -29.76 7.40
N LEU A 749 -31.08 -28.51 7.53
CA LEU A 749 -31.47 -27.65 8.64
C LEU A 749 -32.98 -27.39 8.65
N ARG A 750 -33.58 -27.18 7.49
CA ARG A 750 -35.02 -26.98 7.37
C ARG A 750 -35.77 -28.21 7.85
N ASP A 751 -35.42 -29.39 7.36
CA ASP A 751 -36.13 -30.64 7.63
C ASP A 751 -36.02 -30.99 9.14
N VAL A 752 -34.81 -30.89 9.71
CA VAL A 752 -34.58 -31.09 11.15
C VAL A 752 -35.39 -30.12 12.02
N ASN A 753 -35.58 -28.88 11.58
CA ASN A 753 -36.32 -27.87 12.34
C ASN A 753 -37.84 -27.94 12.15
N ILE A 754 -38.33 -28.65 11.12
CA ILE A 754 -39.75 -28.92 10.93
C ILE A 754 -40.20 -30.11 11.77
N GLY A 755 -39.30 -31.09 11.99
CA GLY A 755 -39.59 -32.33 12.70
C GLY A 755 -39.63 -33.49 11.74
#